data_AF-A0A550H289-F1
#
_entry.id   AF-A0A550H289-F1
#
_cell.length_a   1.000
_cell.length_b   1.000
_cell.length_c   1.000
_cell.angle_alpha   90.00
_cell.angle_beta   90.00
_cell.angle_gamma   90.00
#
_symmetry.space_group_name_H-M   'P 1'
#
loop_
_entity.id
_entity.type
_entity.pdbx_description
1 polymer ?
#
loop_
_entity_poly.entity_id
_entity_poly.type
_entity_poly.pdbx_seq_one_letter_code
_entity_poly.pdbx_strand_id
1 'polypeptide(L)'
;STWITCSDCGGRRYSDEVLEAAIDIGGRMLSVADFYDLSIEEAHQLLRKTKLEKANRRKALRLLKALEDIGLGYLTLGQPSPTLSGGEAQRVKLAKYLGGESLDDRLIVLDEPSTGLHPQDISGLLKVLDNLVDRGATALIVEHNTDIIRSADWIIDLGPGAGPEGGEMIYTGPKEGLTQCLDSLIAKAILEEEGVRPVENRAPQSSTHQVITVRGAKAHNLKNVDAEFPKGKITVVTGVSGSGKSSLVSDTLEVEARRRYLETLSLYERQGTREGPEAPVEEVSGLGVSVTITPERRLYSRRNTVGAATEIEFHLAALLSTMGTRNCTECGAEMIRENHWRCPVCGSTAPIAPSNRFDPNTYRAACPTCNGVGSIPRPNPSKLIIAPEKPLCGGAMHSPGFFPKGYLCQPGNNGHDVVQAFAARHGFDTKSTPWRDVPEEVRDMFYYGDPEPLDVTFSSKSGRVYYRTMKFPGFYGWVRDWDIGGTYTDNIPCPACNGARLRPEYLAVKLQGYNIYQLNTMPLSKLVDTINKIETPEYSPATANLRTVKRRLEFLNKVGLGYLNLNRVAANLSAGEAQRVKLAGLLGSEITNLTVLLDEPSRGLHPREVNALFEALAELRDEGNTVIVVEHDLEIIEKADYIIDMGPGPGVMGGEIIAKGTLKEIMESGSVTGRWLRDPEKRATPRGRKPEKWMTIDGARENNLKGEPVKIPLNTLVGVCGVSGSGKSTLIIDTLGRVLDPIKHTTSVAKEPLDPGAHDSINNQPQKTQIIDQTRKGIQSPVKFLGIDKKLVKIFADRPEAHALGLDDKKLGKSCSVCRGSGTDRIDMGFLPAIYTECEVCAGTGYSQEAWDVKLHGYSLPEINKLTITEVYELFKDEVRIAEPLKAAIDVGLGYLVLHQPGYSLSGGEAQRLKIAAELAKKAGKDTLYILDEPTLGQHMEDVKRLVVVLQRLVNEKNSVIVVEHHPRLLAQCDWLIELGPEGGEKGGYVIASCPPDKLHGTPTAPYIEKILEASN
;
A
#
# COMPACT_ATOMS: atom_id res chain seq x y z
N SER A 1 -1.66 19.42 7.34
CA SER A 1 -1.92 19.27 5.90
C SER A 1 -0.86 20.03 5.13
N THR A 2 -0.04 19.35 4.33
CA THR A 2 1.05 19.97 3.57
C THR A 2 0.48 20.56 2.27
N TRP A 3 0.68 21.85 2.05
CA TRP A 3 0.22 22.54 0.85
C TRP A 3 1.27 22.41 -0.24
N ILE A 4 1.00 21.56 -1.23
CA ILE A 4 1.93 21.30 -2.33
C ILE A 4 1.64 22.31 -3.43
N THR A 5 2.69 22.99 -3.90
CA THR A 5 2.62 23.88 -5.06
C THR A 5 2.07 23.12 -6.26
N CYS A 6 1.01 23.65 -6.87
CA CYS A 6 0.37 23.04 -8.03
C CYS A 6 1.42 22.77 -9.11
N SER A 7 1.65 21.49 -9.44
CA SER A 7 2.63 21.06 -10.43
C SER A 7 2.29 21.56 -11.84
N ASP A 8 1.03 21.85 -12.14
CA ASP A 8 0.58 22.34 -13.46
C ASP A 8 0.97 23.80 -13.73
N CYS A 9 0.78 24.68 -12.75
CA CYS A 9 1.04 26.13 -12.87
C CYS A 9 2.28 26.60 -12.10
N GLY A 10 2.98 25.71 -11.40
CA GLY A 10 4.13 26.07 -10.56
C GLY A 10 3.78 27.06 -9.44
N GLY A 11 2.52 27.08 -9.00
CA GLY A 11 2.02 28.03 -7.99
C GLY A 11 1.60 29.39 -8.54
N ARG A 12 1.73 29.63 -9.87
CA ARG A 12 1.40 30.90 -10.52
C ARG A 12 -0.10 31.15 -10.70
N ARG A 13 -0.96 30.12 -10.61
CA ARG A 13 -2.45 30.21 -10.63
C ARG A 13 -3.09 30.66 -11.94
N TYR A 14 -2.32 31.03 -12.96
CA TYR A 14 -2.82 31.54 -14.25
C TYR A 14 -2.48 30.58 -15.42
N SER A 15 -3.28 30.63 -16.50
CA SER A 15 -3.02 29.88 -17.74
C SER A 15 -1.85 30.48 -18.52
N ASP A 16 -1.25 29.70 -19.43
CA ASP A 16 -0.09 30.17 -20.21
C ASP A 16 -0.49 31.39 -21.09
N GLU A 17 -1.72 31.40 -21.63
CA GLU A 17 -2.32 32.55 -22.33
C GLU A 17 -2.44 33.81 -21.45
N VAL A 18 -2.75 33.67 -20.16
CA VAL A 18 -2.85 34.81 -19.23
C VAL A 18 -1.47 35.30 -18.82
N LEU A 19 -0.48 34.41 -18.74
CA LEU A 19 0.91 34.77 -18.43
C LEU A 19 1.58 35.52 -19.58
N GLU A 20 1.13 35.33 -20.83
CA GLU A 20 1.60 36.10 -21.99
C GLU A 20 1.07 37.55 -21.99
N ALA A 21 -0.04 37.83 -21.29
CA ALA A 21 -0.61 39.17 -21.19
C ALA A 21 0.15 40.03 -20.14
N ALA A 22 1.25 40.66 -20.58
CA ALA A 22 2.03 41.59 -19.78
C ALA A 22 1.68 43.06 -20.06
N ILE A 23 1.66 43.90 -19.02
CA ILE A 23 1.44 45.35 -19.13
C ILE A 23 2.64 46.13 -18.57
N ASP A 24 2.90 47.32 -19.11
CA ASP A 24 3.95 48.20 -18.60
C ASP A 24 3.50 48.88 -17.30
N ILE A 25 4.17 48.53 -16.20
CA ILE A 25 4.00 49.14 -14.89
C ILE A 25 5.34 49.77 -14.49
N GLY A 26 5.48 51.07 -14.69
CA GLY A 26 6.65 51.82 -14.23
C GLY A 26 7.95 51.51 -14.99
N GLY A 27 7.86 51.14 -16.27
CA GLY A 27 9.00 50.80 -17.13
C GLY A 27 9.36 49.31 -17.15
N ARG A 28 8.51 48.45 -16.57
CA ARG A 28 8.66 46.98 -16.55
C ARG A 28 7.41 46.34 -17.14
N MET A 29 7.60 45.47 -18.14
CA MET A 29 6.54 44.60 -18.64
C MET A 29 6.33 43.46 -17.63
N LEU A 30 5.19 43.47 -16.94
CA LEU A 30 4.84 42.48 -15.92
C LEU A 30 3.52 41.80 -16.29
N SER A 31 3.51 40.47 -16.28
CA SER A 31 2.27 39.70 -16.23
C SER A 31 1.64 39.82 -14.83
N VAL A 32 0.39 39.35 -14.69
CA VAL A 32 -0.26 39.30 -13.38
C VAL A 32 0.52 38.44 -12.38
N ALA A 33 1.16 37.35 -12.82
CA ALA A 33 1.99 36.51 -11.95
C ALA A 33 3.26 37.25 -11.53
N ASP A 34 3.96 37.89 -12.47
CA ASP A 34 5.19 38.64 -12.17
C ASP A 34 4.94 39.79 -11.18
N PHE A 35 3.75 40.40 -11.24
CA PHE A 35 3.36 41.45 -10.29
C PHE A 35 3.11 40.89 -8.88
N TYR A 36 2.52 39.70 -8.76
CA TYR A 36 2.31 39.03 -7.47
C TYR A 36 3.61 38.46 -6.87
N ASP A 37 4.62 38.18 -7.70
CA ASP A 37 5.94 37.74 -7.24
C ASP A 37 6.82 38.89 -6.70
N LEU A 38 6.40 40.16 -6.88
CA LEU A 38 7.07 41.30 -6.26
C LEU A 38 6.91 41.27 -4.74
N SER A 39 7.96 41.69 -4.03
CA SER A 39 7.84 41.97 -2.60
C SER A 39 6.83 43.11 -2.36
N ILE A 40 6.25 43.15 -1.17
CA ILE A 40 5.35 44.24 -0.76
C ILE A 40 6.06 45.59 -0.92
N GLU A 41 7.34 45.67 -0.59
CA GLU A 41 8.17 46.87 -0.76
C GLU A 41 8.34 47.26 -2.24
N GLU A 42 8.70 46.30 -3.08
CA GLU A 42 8.86 46.51 -4.53
C GLU A 42 7.55 46.98 -5.18
N ALA A 43 6.43 46.33 -4.82
CA ALA A 43 5.12 46.68 -5.32
C ALA A 43 4.68 48.07 -4.84
N HIS A 44 4.97 48.44 -3.59
CA HIS A 44 4.69 49.76 -3.04
C HIS A 44 5.44 50.84 -3.83
N GLN A 45 6.75 50.66 -4.06
CA GLN A 45 7.56 51.59 -4.84
C GLN A 45 7.10 51.69 -6.31
N LEU A 46 6.76 50.56 -6.93
CA LEU A 46 6.33 50.50 -8.33
C LEU A 46 5.00 51.24 -8.52
N LEU A 47 4.01 50.99 -7.66
CA LEU A 47 2.70 51.65 -7.69
C LEU A 47 2.79 53.16 -7.37
N ARG A 48 3.84 53.65 -6.71
CA ARG A 48 4.07 55.11 -6.57
C ARG A 48 4.48 55.79 -7.87
N LYS A 49 4.95 55.04 -8.88
CA LYS A 49 5.41 55.59 -10.16
C LYS A 49 4.40 55.46 -11.32
N THR A 50 3.27 54.76 -11.11
CA THR A 50 2.29 54.48 -12.18
C THR A 50 1.30 55.61 -12.45
N LYS A 51 0.68 55.61 -13.64
CA LYS A 51 -0.41 56.51 -14.05
C LYS A 51 -1.82 55.90 -13.88
N LEU A 52 -1.96 54.88 -13.02
CA LEU A 52 -3.23 54.18 -12.76
C LEU A 52 -4.25 55.06 -12.00
N GLU A 53 -5.52 54.67 -12.06
CA GLU A 53 -6.68 55.37 -11.50
C GLU A 53 -6.50 55.78 -10.00
N LYS A 54 -6.79 57.05 -9.67
CA LYS A 54 -6.36 57.69 -8.42
C LYS A 54 -6.90 57.05 -7.13
N ALA A 55 -8.14 56.54 -7.14
CA ALA A 55 -8.81 56.05 -5.93
C ALA A 55 -8.28 54.68 -5.47
N ASN A 56 -8.23 53.70 -6.39
CA ASN A 56 -7.78 52.34 -6.09
C ASN A 56 -6.28 52.29 -5.75
N ARG A 57 -5.48 53.12 -6.44
CA ARG A 57 -4.05 53.28 -6.14
C ARG A 57 -3.80 53.83 -4.74
N ARG A 58 -4.54 54.85 -4.29
CA ARG A 58 -4.38 55.42 -2.94
C ARG A 58 -4.68 54.39 -1.85
N LYS A 59 -5.72 53.57 -2.05
CA LYS A 59 -6.09 52.49 -1.13
C LYS A 59 -5.04 51.37 -1.09
N ALA A 60 -4.51 50.97 -2.25
CA ALA A 60 -3.44 49.98 -2.34
C ALA A 60 -2.16 50.46 -1.64
N LEU A 61 -1.70 51.69 -1.93
CA LEU A 61 -0.52 52.28 -1.28
C LEU A 61 -0.66 52.34 0.25
N ARG A 62 -1.87 52.63 0.77
CA ARG A 62 -2.13 52.64 2.21
C ARG A 62 -1.99 51.26 2.85
N LEU A 63 -2.49 50.21 2.18
CA LEU A 63 -2.40 48.83 2.66
C LEU A 63 -0.97 48.28 2.58
N LEU A 64 -0.25 48.57 1.49
CA LEU A 64 1.14 48.16 1.33
C LEU A 64 2.04 48.82 2.38
N LYS A 65 1.84 50.13 2.62
CA LYS A 65 2.53 50.84 3.70
C LYS A 65 2.24 50.23 5.07
N ALA A 66 0.97 49.88 5.35
CA ALA A 66 0.61 49.24 6.62
C ALA A 66 1.29 47.86 6.80
N LEU A 67 1.51 47.11 5.71
CA LEU A 67 2.24 45.84 5.74
C LEU A 67 3.77 46.05 5.91
N GLU A 68 4.33 47.11 5.33
CA GLU A 68 5.73 47.50 5.56
C GLU A 68 5.99 47.94 7.01
N ASP A 69 5.11 48.79 7.54
CA ASP A 69 5.23 49.37 8.90
C ASP A 69 5.24 48.26 9.99
N ILE A 70 4.66 47.09 9.71
CA ILE A 70 4.64 45.92 10.60
C ILE A 70 5.72 44.87 10.26
N GLY A 71 6.68 45.22 9.41
CA GLY A 71 7.86 44.38 9.11
C GLY A 71 7.63 43.29 8.07
N LEU A 72 6.55 43.34 7.28
CA LEU A 72 6.24 42.34 6.25
C LEU A 72 6.66 42.75 4.84
N GLY A 73 7.47 43.81 4.68
CA GLY A 73 7.89 44.32 3.37
C GLY A 73 8.60 43.30 2.47
N TYR A 74 9.23 42.28 3.07
CA TYR A 74 9.96 41.22 2.37
C TYR A 74 9.05 40.13 1.77
N LEU A 75 7.80 39.99 2.25
CA LEU A 75 6.88 38.98 1.72
C LEU A 75 6.44 39.38 0.31
N THR A 76 6.19 38.38 -0.55
CA THR A 76 5.62 38.63 -1.88
C THR A 76 4.11 38.81 -1.80
N LEU A 77 3.52 39.64 -2.68
CA LEU A 77 2.06 39.85 -2.68
C LEU A 77 1.26 38.58 -2.95
N GLY A 78 1.84 37.67 -3.72
CA GLY A 78 1.29 36.38 -4.10
C GLY A 78 1.52 35.29 -3.07
N GLN A 79 2.26 35.54 -1.98
CA GLN A 79 2.65 34.50 -1.04
C GLN A 79 1.42 33.73 -0.50
N PRO A 80 1.37 32.39 -0.63
CA PRO A 80 0.24 31.62 -0.15
C PRO A 80 0.08 31.78 1.37
N SER A 81 -1.15 32.04 1.85
CA SER A 81 -1.42 32.18 3.29
C SER A 81 -0.96 31.00 4.15
N PRO A 82 -0.93 29.73 3.68
CA PRO A 82 -0.41 28.63 4.48
C PRO A 82 1.12 28.56 4.58
N THR A 83 1.85 29.35 3.78
CA THR A 83 3.32 29.45 3.85
C THR A 83 3.79 30.56 4.79
N LEU A 84 2.86 31.36 5.32
CA LEU A 84 3.17 32.38 6.31
C LEU A 84 3.41 31.72 7.66
N SER A 85 4.43 32.18 8.39
CA SER A 85 4.56 31.82 9.81
C SER A 85 3.32 32.26 10.59
N GLY A 86 3.05 31.65 11.75
CA GLY A 86 1.92 32.03 12.60
C GLY A 86 1.88 33.54 12.87
N GLY A 87 3.05 34.12 13.20
CA GLY A 87 3.19 35.55 13.43
C GLY A 87 3.11 36.41 12.16
N GLU A 88 3.58 35.94 10.99
CA GLU A 88 3.31 36.62 9.72
C GLU A 88 1.82 36.67 9.39
N ALA A 89 1.12 35.55 9.51
CA ALA A 89 -0.32 35.46 9.24
C ALA A 89 -1.12 36.37 10.16
N GLN A 90 -0.72 36.47 11.43
CA GLN A 90 -1.33 37.38 12.39
C GLN A 90 -1.04 38.85 12.08
N ARG A 91 0.21 39.20 11.75
CA ARG A 91 0.58 40.56 11.31
C ARG A 91 -0.19 40.98 10.05
N VAL A 92 -0.38 40.09 9.07
CA VAL A 92 -1.23 40.35 7.89
C VAL A 92 -2.68 40.66 8.29
N LYS A 93 -3.24 39.94 9.28
CA LYS A 93 -4.59 40.23 9.80
C LYS A 93 -4.65 41.59 10.50
N LEU A 94 -3.62 41.96 11.26
CA LEU A 94 -3.51 43.25 11.95
C LEU A 94 -3.36 44.44 10.97
N ALA A 95 -2.64 44.25 9.86
CA ALA A 95 -2.46 45.26 8.81
C ALA A 95 -3.79 45.82 8.27
N LYS A 96 -4.83 44.97 8.21
CA LYS A 96 -6.18 45.35 7.77
C LYS A 96 -6.78 46.46 8.66
N TYR A 97 -6.46 46.46 9.95
CA TYR A 97 -6.97 47.43 10.92
C TYR A 97 -6.09 48.70 10.98
N LEU A 98 -4.77 48.56 10.80
CA LEU A 98 -3.83 49.68 10.69
C LEU A 98 -4.03 50.53 9.43
N GLY A 99 -4.69 49.98 8.41
CA GLY A 99 -5.10 50.71 7.21
C GLY A 99 -6.40 51.54 7.35
N GLY A 100 -6.98 51.72 8.54
CA GLY A 100 -8.16 52.56 8.81
C GLY A 100 -7.82 54.02 9.21
N GLU A 101 -8.82 54.91 9.33
CA GLU A 101 -8.60 56.34 9.62
C GLU A 101 -8.75 56.74 11.11
N SER A 102 -9.26 55.87 11.99
CA SER A 102 -9.18 55.97 13.47
C SER A 102 -9.51 54.60 14.12
N LEU A 103 -8.92 54.31 15.28
CA LEU A 103 -9.20 53.11 16.10
C LEU A 103 -9.78 53.45 17.48
N ASP A 104 -10.23 54.69 17.69
CA ASP A 104 -10.85 55.13 18.95
C ASP A 104 -12.01 54.20 19.34
N ASP A 105 -12.12 53.88 20.64
CA ASP A 105 -13.14 52.98 21.23
C ASP A 105 -13.14 51.53 20.72
N ARG A 106 -12.01 51.01 20.23
CA ARG A 106 -11.90 49.60 19.80
C ARG A 106 -11.13 48.72 20.77
N LEU A 107 -11.77 47.64 21.22
CA LEU A 107 -11.11 46.54 21.93
C LEU A 107 -10.61 45.49 20.94
N ILE A 108 -9.31 45.22 20.94
CA ILE A 108 -8.65 44.19 20.14
C ILE A 108 -8.22 43.08 21.09
N VAL A 109 -8.81 41.89 20.97
CA VAL A 109 -8.44 40.73 21.77
C VAL A 109 -7.55 39.80 20.96
N LEU A 110 -6.38 39.46 21.50
CA LEU A 110 -5.40 38.58 20.88
C LEU A 110 -5.12 37.39 21.79
N ASP A 111 -5.30 36.19 21.27
CA ASP A 111 -5.02 34.94 21.97
C ASP A 111 -3.69 34.37 21.46
N GLU A 112 -2.71 34.28 22.35
CA GLU A 112 -1.33 33.84 22.16
C GLU A 112 -0.64 34.35 20.87
N PRO A 113 -0.45 35.67 20.70
CA PRO A 113 0.09 36.22 19.45
C PRO A 113 1.58 35.91 19.20
N SER A 114 2.28 35.41 20.20
CA SER A 114 3.68 34.95 20.16
C SER A 114 3.85 33.52 19.68
N THR A 115 2.78 32.71 19.64
CA THR A 115 2.91 31.26 19.42
C THR A 115 3.52 30.97 18.05
N GLY A 116 4.69 30.31 18.07
CA GLY A 116 5.47 29.98 16.86
C GLY A 116 6.33 31.13 16.30
N LEU A 117 6.50 32.24 17.02
CA LEU A 117 7.45 33.30 16.66
C LEU A 117 8.86 33.02 17.23
N HIS A 118 9.90 33.37 16.45
CA HIS A 118 11.27 33.37 16.95
C HIS A 118 11.48 34.53 17.94
N PRO A 119 12.29 34.39 19.01
CA PRO A 119 12.45 35.43 20.04
C PRO A 119 12.83 36.82 19.51
N GLN A 120 13.63 36.89 18.43
CA GLN A 120 14.00 38.17 17.80
C GLN A 120 12.80 38.91 17.15
N ASP A 121 11.77 38.17 16.72
CA ASP A 121 10.60 38.72 16.03
C ASP A 121 9.51 39.24 16.99
N ILE A 122 9.61 38.92 18.29
CA ILE A 122 8.71 39.42 19.34
C ILE A 122 8.78 40.95 19.40
N SER A 123 9.97 41.53 19.23
CA SER A 123 10.17 42.99 19.19
C SER A 123 9.36 43.68 18.09
N GLY A 124 9.15 43.01 16.95
CA GLY A 124 8.33 43.51 15.85
C GLY A 124 6.84 43.48 16.22
N LEU A 125 6.38 42.41 16.85
CA LEU A 125 5.00 42.30 17.35
C LEU A 125 4.68 43.37 18.40
N LEU A 126 5.58 43.61 19.36
CA LEU A 126 5.41 44.64 20.38
C LEU A 126 5.22 46.04 19.77
N LYS A 127 6.03 46.41 18.77
CA LYS A 127 5.86 47.68 18.03
C LYS A 127 4.50 47.80 17.34
N VAL A 128 3.95 46.69 16.86
CA VAL A 128 2.62 46.68 16.24
C VAL A 128 1.53 46.91 17.29
N LEU A 129 1.67 46.28 18.46
CA LEU A 129 0.75 46.44 19.58
C LEU A 129 0.78 47.88 20.12
N ASP A 130 1.97 48.44 20.32
CA ASP A 130 2.15 49.85 20.73
C ASP A 130 1.47 50.81 19.74
N ASN A 131 1.66 50.60 18.43
CA ASN A 131 1.05 51.45 17.39
C ASN A 131 -0.48 51.32 17.34
N LEU A 132 -1.05 50.17 17.74
CA LEU A 132 -2.49 50.03 17.88
C LEU A 132 -3.02 50.85 19.07
N VAL A 133 -2.30 50.80 20.20
CA VAL A 133 -2.64 51.55 21.41
C VAL A 133 -2.49 53.05 21.20
N ASP A 134 -1.39 53.50 20.58
CA ASP A 134 -1.11 54.91 20.22
C ASP A 134 -2.20 55.52 19.31
N ARG A 135 -2.90 54.68 18.55
CA ARG A 135 -4.00 55.07 17.65
C ARG A 135 -5.39 55.03 18.30
N GLY A 136 -5.46 54.84 19.62
CA GLY A 136 -6.69 54.89 20.40
C GLY A 136 -7.38 53.55 20.65
N ALA A 137 -6.77 52.41 20.27
CA ALA A 137 -7.32 51.09 20.57
C ALA A 137 -6.93 50.62 21.98
N THR A 138 -7.77 49.78 22.60
CA THR A 138 -7.39 48.96 23.75
C THR A 138 -7.01 47.56 23.26
N ALA A 139 -5.80 47.09 23.58
CA ALA A 139 -5.36 45.74 23.24
C ALA A 139 -5.40 44.84 24.50
N LEU A 140 -6.19 43.76 24.46
CA LEU A 140 -6.21 42.72 25.47
C LEU A 140 -5.50 41.48 24.91
N ILE A 141 -4.48 40.99 25.61
CA ILE A 141 -3.62 39.92 25.11
C ILE A 141 -3.60 38.77 26.13
N VAL A 142 -3.86 37.55 25.66
CA VAL A 142 -3.72 36.31 26.43
C VAL A 142 -2.41 35.66 26.00
N GLU A 143 -1.50 35.37 26.93
CA GLU A 143 -0.13 35.04 26.57
C GLU A 143 0.64 34.34 27.73
N HIS A 144 1.69 33.57 27.39
CA HIS A 144 2.53 32.82 28.33
C HIS A 144 4.05 33.14 28.28
N ASN A 145 4.51 33.87 27.25
CA ASN A 145 5.84 34.43 27.06
C ASN A 145 6.10 35.66 27.96
N THR A 146 7.15 35.56 28.76
CA THR A 146 7.54 36.57 29.75
C THR A 146 7.88 37.94 29.15
N ASP A 147 8.38 38.02 27.90
CA ASP A 147 8.75 39.29 27.28
C ASP A 147 7.54 40.14 26.89
N ILE A 148 6.46 39.50 26.42
CA ILE A 148 5.20 40.20 26.13
C ILE A 148 4.53 40.62 27.44
N ILE A 149 4.51 39.73 28.44
CA ILE A 149 3.94 40.02 29.76
C ILE A 149 4.67 41.22 30.41
N ARG A 150 6.00 41.29 30.31
CA ARG A 150 6.82 42.43 30.81
C ARG A 150 6.52 43.75 30.09
N SER A 151 6.11 43.69 28.83
CA SER A 151 5.81 44.88 28.02
C SER A 151 4.43 45.48 28.33
N ALA A 152 3.52 44.70 28.92
CA ALA A 152 2.14 45.12 29.17
C ALA A 152 2.05 46.27 30.20
N ASP A 153 1.13 47.20 29.97
CA ASP A 153 0.83 48.29 30.92
C ASP A 153 0.03 47.79 32.14
N TRP A 154 -0.75 46.73 31.96
CA TRP A 154 -1.61 46.13 32.98
C TRP A 154 -1.63 44.60 32.84
N ILE A 155 -1.45 43.88 33.93
CA ILE A 155 -1.36 42.41 33.95
C ILE A 155 -2.53 41.83 34.75
N ILE A 156 -3.11 40.75 34.22
CA ILE A 156 -4.12 39.93 34.90
C ILE A 156 -3.57 38.51 34.94
N ASP A 157 -3.22 38.03 36.13
CA ASP A 157 -2.70 36.68 36.37
C ASP A 157 -3.79 35.76 36.93
N LEU A 158 -3.96 34.60 36.31
CA LEU A 158 -4.95 33.59 36.65
C LEU A 158 -4.24 32.28 37.00
N GLY A 159 -4.56 31.70 38.15
CA GLY A 159 -3.89 30.50 38.65
C GLY A 159 -4.67 29.85 39.79
N PRO A 160 -3.99 29.11 40.70
CA PRO A 160 -2.57 28.75 40.68
C PRO A 160 -2.19 27.60 39.71
N GLY A 161 -3.16 26.91 39.10
CA GLY A 161 -2.93 25.81 38.16
C GLY A 161 -3.84 25.86 36.92
N ALA A 162 -3.81 24.82 36.10
CA ALA A 162 -4.70 24.66 34.96
C ALA A 162 -5.92 23.77 35.31
N GLY A 163 -7.02 23.90 34.56
CA GLY A 163 -8.20 23.05 34.73
C GLY A 163 -8.94 23.31 36.06
N PRO A 164 -9.29 22.29 36.85
CA PRO A 164 -10.01 22.46 38.13
C PRO A 164 -9.27 23.30 39.18
N GLU A 165 -7.94 23.43 39.05
CA GLU A 165 -7.09 24.21 39.96
C GLU A 165 -6.75 25.61 39.40
N GLY A 166 -7.44 26.04 38.33
CA GLY A 166 -7.27 27.36 37.73
C GLY A 166 -8.50 28.25 37.85
N GLY A 167 -8.34 29.52 37.49
CA GLY A 167 -9.42 30.50 37.42
C GLY A 167 -9.54 31.43 38.63
N GLU A 168 -8.65 31.31 39.62
CA GLU A 168 -8.51 32.29 40.69
C GLU A 168 -7.64 33.46 40.21
N MET A 169 -8.04 34.68 40.56
CA MET A 169 -7.28 35.89 40.24
C MET A 169 -6.13 36.04 41.25
N ILE A 170 -4.92 35.72 40.80
CA ILE A 170 -3.71 35.75 41.64
C ILE A 170 -3.15 37.18 41.71
N TYR A 171 -3.18 37.91 40.59
CA TYR A 171 -2.70 39.27 40.51
C TYR A 171 -3.48 40.09 39.48
N THR A 172 -3.77 41.35 39.80
CA THR A 172 -4.24 42.34 38.83
C THR A 172 -3.66 43.70 39.17
N GLY A 173 -3.01 44.34 38.21
CA GLY A 173 -2.33 45.60 38.46
C GLY A 173 -1.25 45.95 37.44
N PRO A 174 -0.58 47.09 37.64
CA PRO A 174 0.55 47.51 36.83
C PRO A 174 1.75 46.58 37.03
N LYS A 175 2.55 46.36 35.98
CA LYS A 175 3.64 45.36 35.95
C LYS A 175 4.62 45.43 37.13
N GLU A 176 4.88 46.61 37.70
CA GLU A 176 5.82 46.81 38.80
C GLU A 176 5.39 46.10 40.09
N GLY A 177 4.10 45.80 40.26
CA GLY A 177 3.59 45.06 41.42
C GLY A 177 3.61 43.54 41.26
N LEU A 178 3.79 43.01 40.04
CA LEU A 178 3.73 41.56 39.78
C LEU A 178 4.89 40.81 40.47
N THR A 179 6.10 41.35 40.42
CA THR A 179 7.31 40.71 41.00
C THR A 179 7.29 40.64 42.53
N GLN A 180 6.35 41.33 43.18
CA GLN A 180 6.14 41.29 44.63
C GLN A 180 5.14 40.18 45.04
N CYS A 181 4.46 39.56 44.08
CA CYS A 181 3.48 38.50 44.32
C CYS A 181 4.15 37.12 44.32
N LEU A 182 4.49 36.61 45.51
CA LEU A 182 5.15 35.30 45.69
C LEU A 182 4.26 34.10 45.33
N ASP A 183 2.96 34.29 45.18
CA ASP A 183 2.01 33.24 44.82
C ASP A 183 1.84 33.10 43.30
N SER A 184 2.30 34.09 42.52
CA SER A 184 2.29 34.05 41.06
C SER A 184 3.44 33.18 40.52
N LEU A 185 3.09 32.13 39.76
CA LEU A 185 4.06 31.32 39.02
C LEU A 185 4.76 32.15 37.94
N ILE A 186 4.06 33.12 37.34
CA ILE A 186 4.60 34.04 36.34
C ILE A 186 5.66 34.96 36.97
N ALA A 187 5.41 35.49 38.17
CA ALA A 187 6.38 36.32 38.89
C ALA A 187 7.66 35.54 39.22
N LYS A 188 7.54 34.27 39.62
CA LYS A 188 8.71 33.38 39.85
C LYS A 188 9.51 33.15 38.58
N ALA A 189 8.85 32.83 37.47
CA ALA A 189 9.52 32.62 36.17
C ALA A 189 10.26 33.88 35.70
N ILE A 190 9.66 35.07 35.86
CA ILE A 190 10.30 36.35 35.50
C ILE A 190 11.55 36.61 36.35
N LEU A 191 11.53 36.29 37.65
CA LEU A 191 12.66 36.46 38.58
C LEU A 191 13.77 35.41 38.36
N GLU A 192 13.41 34.18 38.00
CA GLU A 192 14.37 33.12 37.69
C GLU A 192 15.14 33.41 36.39
N GLU A 193 14.47 33.92 35.36
CA GLU A 193 15.10 34.33 34.09
C GLU A 193 16.14 35.45 34.27
N GLU A 194 15.93 36.40 35.19
CA GLU A 194 16.91 37.45 35.52
C GLU A 194 18.20 36.91 36.14
N GLY A 195 18.19 35.67 36.65
CA GLY A 195 19.32 34.99 37.30
C GLY A 195 20.13 34.05 36.41
N VAL A 196 19.73 33.78 35.17
CA VAL A 196 20.38 32.76 34.32
C VAL A 196 21.61 33.34 33.61
N ARG A 197 22.80 32.90 34.02
CA ARG A 197 24.00 32.96 33.15
C ARG A 197 23.98 31.78 32.19
N PRO A 198 24.24 31.97 30.89
CA PRO A 198 24.26 30.87 29.93
C PRO A 198 25.36 29.89 30.32
N VAL A 199 24.97 28.68 30.71
CA VAL A 199 25.87 27.53 30.70
C VAL A 199 26.12 27.21 29.23
N GLU A 200 27.39 27.07 28.85
CA GLU A 200 27.76 26.63 27.50
C GLU A 200 26.98 25.37 27.13
N ASN A 201 26.13 25.50 26.11
CA ASN A 201 25.52 24.36 25.44
C ASN A 201 26.67 23.49 24.92
N ARG A 202 26.96 22.39 25.60
CA ARG A 202 27.76 21.32 25.03
C ARG A 202 27.06 20.89 23.76
N ALA A 203 27.73 21.09 22.62
CA ALA A 203 27.32 20.52 21.35
C ALA A 203 26.92 19.05 21.56
N PRO A 204 25.87 18.55 20.88
CA PRO A 204 25.53 17.14 20.94
C PRO A 204 26.78 16.35 20.58
N GLN A 205 27.29 15.57 21.53
CA GLN A 205 28.36 14.63 21.26
C GLN A 205 27.89 13.78 20.09
N SER A 206 28.61 13.83 18.97
CA SER A 206 28.42 12.92 17.85
C SER A 206 28.50 11.51 18.42
N SER A 207 27.36 10.86 18.59
CA SER A 207 27.33 9.58 19.26
C SER A 207 28.00 8.54 18.36
N THR A 208 29.15 8.09 18.82
CA THR A 208 29.93 6.96 18.32
C THR A 208 29.20 5.63 18.58
N HIS A 209 27.89 5.56 18.36
CA HIS A 209 27.18 4.30 18.44
C HIS A 209 27.49 3.50 17.17
N GLN A 210 28.50 2.62 17.25
CA GLN A 210 28.84 1.62 16.22
C GLN A 210 27.80 0.49 16.11
N VAL A 211 26.80 0.46 17.01
CA VAL A 211 25.82 -0.61 17.14
C VAL A 211 24.44 0.01 17.41
N ILE A 212 23.38 -0.63 16.89
CA ILE A 212 22.00 -0.41 17.29
C ILE A 212 21.69 -1.43 18.39
N THR A 213 21.28 -0.97 19.56
CA THR A 213 21.02 -1.83 20.73
C THR A 213 19.54 -1.83 21.04
N VAL A 214 18.99 -3.02 21.27
CA VAL A 214 17.63 -3.26 21.75
C VAL A 214 17.77 -3.94 23.11
N ARG A 215 17.12 -3.39 24.15
CA ARG A 215 17.11 -3.94 25.50
C ARG A 215 15.71 -4.25 25.97
N GLY A 216 15.53 -5.44 26.53
CA GLY A 216 14.30 -5.88 27.16
C GLY A 216 13.09 -5.89 26.23
N ALA A 217 13.25 -6.32 24.97
CA ALA A 217 12.13 -6.43 24.04
C ALA A 217 11.14 -7.53 24.46
N LYS A 218 9.86 -7.16 24.56
CA LYS A 218 8.73 -7.98 25.05
C LYS A 218 7.56 -8.03 24.07
N ALA A 219 7.77 -7.64 22.81
CA ALA A 219 6.74 -7.69 21.78
C ALA A 219 6.26 -9.13 21.55
N HIS A 220 4.95 -9.34 21.60
CA HIS A 220 4.31 -10.64 21.41
C HIS A 220 4.89 -11.76 22.30
N ASN A 221 5.67 -12.68 21.73
CA ASN A 221 6.24 -13.82 22.41
C ASN A 221 7.71 -13.61 22.84
N LEU A 222 8.29 -12.43 22.61
CA LEU A 222 9.67 -12.13 23.01
C LEU A 222 9.82 -12.17 24.54
N LYS A 223 10.86 -12.86 25.03
CA LYS A 223 11.12 -13.08 26.45
C LYS A 223 12.22 -12.14 26.97
N ASN A 224 11.93 -10.84 27.00
CA ASN A 224 12.88 -9.81 27.47
C ASN A 224 14.21 -9.87 26.69
N VAL A 225 14.13 -9.79 25.37
CA VAL A 225 15.26 -10.03 24.47
C VAL A 225 16.16 -8.80 24.37
N ASP A 226 17.46 -9.02 24.57
CA ASP A 226 18.52 -8.05 24.30
C ASP A 226 19.24 -8.38 22.98
N ALA A 227 19.24 -7.46 22.03
CA ALA A 227 19.83 -7.62 20.71
C ALA A 227 20.75 -6.46 20.34
N GLU A 228 21.80 -6.77 19.58
CA GLU A 228 22.78 -5.81 19.09
C GLU A 228 22.95 -6.01 17.59
N PHE A 229 22.79 -4.93 16.82
CA PHE A 229 22.94 -4.91 15.37
C PHE A 229 24.12 -4.00 15.00
N PRO A 230 25.25 -4.55 14.53
CA PRO A 230 26.39 -3.75 14.10
C PRO A 230 26.04 -2.82 12.95
N LYS A 231 26.41 -1.53 13.04
CA LYS A 231 26.19 -0.57 11.95
C LYS A 231 27.14 -0.82 10.78
N GLY A 232 26.69 -0.50 9.57
CA GLY A 232 27.46 -0.70 8.34
C GLY A 232 27.66 -2.17 7.96
N LYS A 233 26.81 -3.06 8.48
CA LYS A 233 26.82 -4.51 8.23
C LYS A 233 25.46 -4.97 7.70
N ILE A 234 25.44 -6.12 7.03
CA ILE A 234 24.23 -6.90 6.77
C ILE A 234 24.03 -7.85 7.94
N THR A 235 23.02 -7.58 8.76
CA THR A 235 22.59 -8.47 9.84
C THR A 235 21.37 -9.28 9.40
N VAL A 236 21.47 -10.61 9.45
CA VAL A 236 20.34 -11.51 9.16
C VAL A 236 19.72 -12.02 10.46
N VAL A 237 18.42 -11.81 10.64
CA VAL A 237 17.61 -12.40 11.72
C VAL A 237 16.90 -13.63 11.16
N THR A 238 17.22 -14.81 11.70
CA THR A 238 16.70 -16.10 11.21
C THR A 238 16.17 -16.97 12.35
N GLY A 239 15.65 -18.16 12.03
CA GLY A 239 15.01 -19.08 12.97
C GLY A 239 13.64 -19.59 12.51
N VAL A 240 13.05 -20.56 13.22
CA VAL A 240 11.80 -21.25 12.80
C VAL A 240 10.57 -20.31 12.67
N SER A 241 9.53 -20.71 11.92
CA SER A 241 8.28 -19.93 11.82
C SER A 241 7.72 -19.62 13.21
N GLY A 242 7.31 -18.38 13.49
CA GLY A 242 6.78 -17.99 14.81
C GLY A 242 7.82 -17.88 15.94
N SER A 243 9.13 -17.93 15.67
CA SER A 243 10.16 -17.81 16.71
C SER A 243 10.33 -16.40 17.31
N GLY A 244 9.67 -15.38 16.77
CA GLY A 244 9.74 -13.98 17.22
C GLY A 244 10.60 -13.06 16.35
N LYS A 245 11.08 -13.49 15.18
CA LYS A 245 11.90 -12.67 14.26
C LYS A 245 11.22 -11.35 13.87
N SER A 246 10.00 -11.43 13.33
CA SER A 246 9.21 -10.26 12.94
C SER A 246 8.82 -9.43 14.16
N SER A 247 8.66 -10.03 15.34
CA SER A 247 8.40 -9.28 16.56
C SER A 247 9.60 -8.45 17.01
N LEU A 248 10.82 -8.94 16.78
CA LEU A 248 12.05 -8.19 17.06
C LEU A 248 12.29 -7.08 16.01
N VAL A 249 12.07 -7.36 14.72
CA VAL A 249 12.37 -6.39 13.64
C VAL A 249 11.19 -5.45 13.36
N SER A 250 10.00 -5.99 13.11
CA SER A 250 8.82 -5.20 12.73
C SER A 250 8.09 -4.63 13.95
N ASP A 251 7.78 -5.45 14.96
CA ASP A 251 6.96 -5.00 16.10
C ASP A 251 7.77 -4.26 17.18
N THR A 252 9.11 -4.28 17.09
CA THR A 252 10.01 -3.53 17.99
C THR A 252 10.79 -2.45 17.23
N LEU A 253 11.73 -2.81 16.34
CA LEU A 253 12.59 -1.83 15.67
C LEU A 253 11.82 -0.90 14.71
N GLU A 254 10.91 -1.42 13.87
CA GLU A 254 10.14 -0.58 12.95
C GLU A 254 9.15 0.32 13.70
N VAL A 255 8.49 -0.17 14.75
CA VAL A 255 7.59 0.64 15.58
C VAL A 255 8.36 1.80 16.22
N GLU A 256 9.52 1.54 16.82
CA GLU A 256 10.38 2.59 17.40
C GLU A 256 10.94 3.55 16.34
N ALA A 257 11.33 3.05 15.17
CA ALA A 257 11.74 3.89 14.06
C ALA A 257 10.62 4.85 13.61
N ARG A 258 9.38 4.34 13.51
CA ARG A 258 8.21 5.11 13.11
C ARG A 258 7.86 6.18 14.15
N ARG A 259 7.92 5.82 15.43
CA ARG A 259 7.75 6.75 16.54
C ARG A 259 8.77 7.88 16.49
N ARG A 260 10.07 7.55 16.38
CA ARG A 260 11.15 8.56 16.25
C ARG A 260 10.96 9.45 15.03
N TYR A 261 10.46 8.91 13.91
CA TYR A 261 10.14 9.72 12.75
C TYR A 261 9.02 10.73 13.05
N LEU A 262 7.93 10.30 13.70
CA LEU A 262 6.88 11.21 14.17
C LEU A 262 7.43 12.28 15.11
N GLU A 263 8.46 11.95 15.89
CA GLU A 263 9.10 12.89 16.78
C GLU A 263 9.91 14.00 16.08
N THR A 264 10.22 13.81 14.79
CA THR A 264 10.88 14.85 13.98
C THR A 264 9.90 15.84 13.34
N LEU A 265 8.60 15.57 13.38
CA LEU A 265 7.58 16.42 12.76
C LEU A 265 7.30 17.68 13.59
N SER A 266 6.84 18.73 12.91
CA SER A 266 6.44 19.97 13.58
C SER A 266 5.28 19.73 14.56
N LEU A 267 5.16 20.58 15.59
CA LEU A 267 4.07 20.49 16.59
C LEU A 267 2.68 20.50 15.93
N TYR A 268 2.50 21.26 14.85
CA TYR A 268 1.25 21.33 14.10
C TYR A 268 0.93 20.00 13.36
N GLU A 269 1.93 19.36 12.75
CA GLU A 269 1.74 18.07 12.07
C GLU A 269 1.50 16.93 13.06
N ARG A 270 2.13 17.01 14.24
CA ARG A 270 1.89 16.10 15.37
C ARG A 270 0.48 16.23 15.93
N GLN A 271 -0.05 17.45 16.11
CA GLN A 271 -1.44 17.64 16.58
C GLN A 271 -2.49 17.00 15.67
N GLY A 272 -2.21 16.90 14.36
CA GLY A 272 -3.08 16.23 13.38
C GLY A 272 -2.90 14.70 13.30
N THR A 273 -1.91 14.14 13.99
CA THR A 273 -1.53 12.73 13.90
C THR A 273 -1.63 12.10 15.28
N ARG A 274 -2.37 10.99 15.44
CA ARG A 274 -2.36 10.27 16.72
C ARG A 274 -0.96 9.67 16.93
N GLU A 275 -0.42 9.80 18.14
CA GLU A 275 0.75 9.03 18.54
C GLU A 275 0.35 7.56 18.60
N GLY A 276 1.13 6.70 17.93
CA GLY A 276 0.90 5.25 17.96
C GLY A 276 1.33 4.67 19.31
N PRO A 277 0.98 3.40 19.61
CA PRO A 277 1.46 2.74 20.81
C PRO A 277 2.98 2.63 20.76
N GLU A 278 3.61 2.77 21.92
CA GLU A 278 5.03 2.52 22.08
C GLU A 278 5.33 1.03 21.86
N ALA A 279 6.51 0.71 21.34
CA ALA A 279 6.92 -0.68 21.30
C ALA A 279 7.12 -1.19 22.74
N PRO A 280 6.73 -2.43 23.06
CA PRO A 280 6.97 -3.02 24.37
C PRO A 280 8.45 -3.41 24.51
N VAL A 281 9.31 -2.42 24.75
CA VAL A 281 10.77 -2.53 24.87
C VAL A 281 11.25 -1.58 25.97
N GLU A 282 12.33 -1.94 26.68
CA GLU A 282 12.87 -1.09 27.74
C GLU A 282 13.68 0.07 27.16
N GLU A 283 14.53 -0.22 26.18
CA GLU A 283 15.33 0.80 25.50
C GLU A 283 15.69 0.36 24.08
N VAL A 284 15.62 1.29 23.13
CA VAL A 284 16.31 1.17 21.84
C VAL A 284 17.30 2.32 21.73
N SER A 285 18.57 2.04 21.39
CA SER A 285 19.58 3.07 21.21
C SER A 285 20.37 2.85 19.92
N GLY A 286 20.96 3.92 19.38
CA GLY A 286 21.71 3.88 18.11
C GLY A 286 20.86 3.77 16.84
N LEU A 287 19.54 3.54 16.93
CA LEU A 287 18.61 3.49 15.78
C LEU A 287 18.43 4.90 15.16
N GLY A 288 18.96 5.08 13.96
CA GLY A 288 18.84 6.30 13.16
C GLY A 288 17.58 6.34 12.28
N VAL A 289 17.63 7.16 11.22
CA VAL A 289 16.58 7.19 10.20
C VAL A 289 16.47 5.79 9.57
N SER A 290 15.27 5.22 9.60
CA SER A 290 15.05 3.85 9.16
C SER A 290 14.01 3.78 8.06
N VAL A 291 14.24 2.87 7.11
CA VAL A 291 13.32 2.59 6.01
C VAL A 291 12.95 1.11 6.07
N THR A 292 11.67 0.82 6.20
CA THR A 292 11.18 -0.56 6.17
C THR A 292 10.59 -0.91 4.81
N ILE A 293 11.06 -2.02 4.25
CA ILE A 293 10.50 -2.62 3.04
C ILE A 293 9.74 -3.90 3.42
N THR A 294 8.42 -3.78 3.56
CA THR A 294 7.54 -4.92 3.82
C THR A 294 6.90 -5.48 2.54
N PRO A 295 6.59 -6.79 2.51
CA PRO A 295 5.91 -7.48 1.41
C PRO A 295 4.43 -7.09 1.28
N GLU A 296 3.88 -6.31 2.22
CA GLU A 296 2.46 -5.97 2.23
C GLU A 296 2.06 -5.11 1.03
N ARG A 297 1.04 -5.59 0.32
CA ARG A 297 0.36 -4.85 -0.74
C ARG A 297 -0.40 -3.69 -0.11
N ARG A 298 0.22 -2.51 -0.08
CA ARG A 298 -0.55 -1.29 0.13
C ARG A 298 -1.56 -1.18 -1.00
N LEU A 299 -2.81 -0.87 -0.67
CA LEU A 299 -3.89 -0.65 -1.64
C LEU A 299 -3.50 0.54 -2.54
N TYR A 300 -2.80 0.27 -3.62
CA TYR A 300 -2.45 1.29 -4.60
C TYR A 300 -3.59 1.49 -5.60
N SER A 301 -3.87 2.75 -5.91
CA SER A 301 -4.82 3.13 -6.94
C SER A 301 -4.36 2.62 -8.33
N ARG A 302 -5.27 2.57 -9.31
CA ARG A 302 -4.95 2.20 -10.71
C ARG A 302 -3.88 3.08 -11.38
N ARG A 303 -3.45 4.17 -10.72
CA ARG A 303 -2.49 5.15 -11.22
C ARG A 303 -1.05 4.91 -10.75
N ASN A 304 -0.82 4.06 -9.75
CA ASN A 304 0.54 3.76 -9.30
C ASN A 304 1.14 2.62 -10.14
N THR A 305 2.23 2.91 -10.84
CA THR A 305 2.90 1.99 -11.77
C THR A 305 4.26 1.57 -11.22
N VAL A 306 4.89 0.56 -11.83
CA VAL A 306 6.29 0.19 -11.55
C VAL A 306 7.21 1.40 -11.76
N GLY A 307 6.99 2.19 -12.80
CA GLY A 307 7.77 3.38 -13.12
C GLY A 307 7.72 4.46 -12.04
N ALA A 308 6.52 4.71 -11.49
CA ALA A 308 6.35 5.63 -10.37
C ALA A 308 6.94 5.08 -9.07
N ALA A 309 6.71 3.80 -8.76
CA ALA A 309 7.20 3.17 -7.52
C ALA A 309 8.73 3.04 -7.45
N THR A 310 9.39 2.94 -8.61
CA THR A 310 10.86 2.94 -8.73
C THR A 310 11.42 4.34 -9.01
N GLU A 311 10.55 5.33 -9.18
CA GLU A 311 10.82 6.69 -9.67
C GLU A 311 11.55 6.78 -11.02
N ILE A 312 11.77 5.65 -11.71
CA ILE A 312 12.44 5.60 -13.02
C ILE A 312 11.71 6.49 -14.04
N GLU A 313 10.37 6.52 -13.98
CA GLU A 313 9.55 7.34 -14.86
C GLU A 313 9.89 8.85 -14.75
N PHE A 314 10.18 9.34 -13.55
CA PHE A 314 10.55 10.74 -13.33
C PHE A 314 11.93 11.08 -13.89
N HIS A 315 12.89 10.17 -13.73
CA HIS A 315 14.22 10.33 -14.33
C HIS A 315 14.17 10.23 -15.85
N LEU A 316 13.36 9.33 -16.42
CA LEU A 316 13.12 9.28 -17.88
C LEU A 316 12.49 10.56 -18.40
N ALA A 317 11.51 11.11 -17.67
CA ALA A 317 10.91 12.40 -17.99
C ALA A 317 11.93 13.54 -17.96
N ALA A 318 12.86 13.54 -17.00
CA ALA A 318 13.97 14.49 -16.94
C ALA A 318 14.93 14.33 -18.12
N LEU A 319 15.25 13.10 -18.53
CA LEU A 319 16.07 12.81 -19.71
C LEU A 319 15.39 13.27 -21.02
N LEU A 320 14.09 13.03 -21.19
CA LEU A 320 13.33 13.53 -22.34
C LEU A 320 13.28 15.06 -22.36
N SER A 321 13.02 15.68 -21.21
CA SER A 321 13.04 17.14 -21.06
C SER A 321 14.38 17.72 -21.46
N THR A 322 15.51 17.13 -21.05
CA THR A 322 16.86 17.69 -21.24
C THR A 322 17.54 17.29 -22.55
N MET A 323 17.36 16.06 -23.02
CA MET A 323 18.08 15.47 -24.16
C MET A 323 17.17 14.95 -25.27
N GLY A 324 15.85 14.95 -25.07
CA GLY A 324 14.92 14.43 -26.08
C GLY A 324 14.98 15.23 -27.38
N THR A 325 14.79 14.52 -28.50
CA THR A 325 14.58 15.08 -29.85
C THR A 325 13.09 15.10 -30.17
N ARG A 326 12.65 15.93 -31.13
CA ARG A 326 11.23 16.06 -31.48
C ARG A 326 11.05 16.18 -32.99
N ASN A 327 10.00 15.54 -33.50
CA ASN A 327 9.53 15.77 -34.87
C ASN A 327 8.35 16.76 -34.89
N CYS A 328 8.25 17.54 -35.97
CA CYS A 328 7.15 18.45 -36.22
C CYS A 328 5.84 17.64 -36.35
N THR A 329 4.80 18.06 -35.65
CA THR A 329 3.47 17.41 -35.68
C THR A 329 2.69 17.72 -36.96
N GLU A 330 3.11 18.73 -37.73
CA GLU A 330 2.45 19.11 -38.99
C GLU A 330 3.09 18.42 -40.21
N CYS A 331 4.41 18.45 -40.33
CA CYS A 331 5.12 17.94 -41.52
C CYS A 331 6.06 16.75 -41.25
N GLY A 332 6.26 16.35 -39.99
CA GLY A 332 7.08 15.18 -39.62
C GLY A 332 8.59 15.39 -39.61
N ALA A 333 9.10 16.54 -40.07
CA ALA A 333 10.53 16.85 -40.06
C ALA A 333 11.11 17.00 -38.64
N GLU A 334 12.37 16.61 -38.43
CA GLU A 334 13.07 16.79 -37.16
C GLU A 334 13.24 18.29 -36.84
N MET A 335 12.91 18.67 -35.61
CA MET A 335 12.96 20.07 -35.16
C MET A 335 14.31 20.38 -34.52
N ILE A 336 14.78 21.62 -34.70
CA ILE A 336 15.98 22.13 -34.06
C ILE A 336 15.63 22.62 -32.65
N ARG A 337 16.47 22.28 -31.67
CA ARG A 337 16.29 22.63 -30.26
C ARG A 337 17.11 23.86 -29.89
N GLU A 338 16.43 24.95 -29.54
CA GLU A 338 17.02 26.17 -28.98
C GLU A 338 16.38 26.48 -27.62
N ASN A 339 15.89 27.70 -27.38
CA ASN A 339 15.00 28.01 -26.24
C ASN A 339 13.58 27.45 -26.45
N HIS A 340 13.25 27.11 -27.69
CA HIS A 340 12.03 26.43 -28.13
C HIS A 340 12.40 25.49 -29.29
N TRP A 341 11.48 24.62 -29.67
CA TRP A 341 11.59 23.81 -30.88
C TRP A 341 11.22 24.64 -32.09
N ARG A 342 12.03 24.59 -33.14
CA ARG A 342 11.72 25.20 -34.44
C ARG A 342 11.82 24.18 -35.57
N CYS A 343 10.79 24.08 -36.40
CA CYS A 343 10.84 23.23 -37.59
C CYS A 343 11.57 23.98 -38.72
N PRO A 344 12.63 23.39 -39.32
CA PRO A 344 13.33 24.03 -40.43
C PRO A 344 12.54 24.00 -41.75
N VAL A 345 11.49 23.17 -41.85
CA VAL A 345 10.70 22.97 -43.08
C VAL A 345 9.47 23.87 -43.13
N CYS A 346 8.58 23.80 -42.13
CA CYS A 346 7.33 24.60 -42.13
C CYS A 346 7.37 25.81 -41.19
N GLY A 347 8.44 26.01 -40.42
CA GLY A 347 8.57 27.14 -39.49
C GLY A 347 7.75 27.00 -38.19
N SER A 348 6.99 25.91 -38.01
CA SER A 348 6.23 25.68 -36.78
C SER A 348 7.14 25.71 -35.54
N THR A 349 6.66 26.31 -34.45
CA THR A 349 7.38 26.37 -33.17
C THR A 349 6.65 25.61 -32.07
N ALA A 350 7.37 25.04 -31.11
CA ALA A 350 6.78 24.42 -29.92
C ALA A 350 7.66 24.62 -28.67
N PRO A 351 7.08 24.79 -27.47
CA PRO A 351 7.88 24.94 -26.25
C PRO A 351 8.61 23.65 -25.86
N ILE A 352 9.74 23.79 -25.16
CA ILE A 352 10.41 22.66 -24.52
C ILE A 352 9.58 22.23 -23.31
N ALA A 353 9.13 20.98 -23.33
CA ALA A 353 8.28 20.42 -22.29
C ALA A 353 9.09 20.15 -21.01
N PRO A 354 8.71 20.70 -19.84
CA PRO A 354 9.31 20.32 -18.55
C PRO A 354 8.97 18.87 -18.18
N SER A 355 9.71 18.29 -17.22
CA SER A 355 9.59 16.86 -16.86
C SER A 355 8.17 16.44 -16.45
N ASN A 356 7.46 17.29 -15.71
CA ASN A 356 6.06 17.05 -15.30
C ASN A 356 5.07 16.94 -16.48
N ARG A 357 5.44 17.33 -17.70
CA ARG A 357 4.59 17.19 -18.90
C ARG A 357 4.67 15.81 -19.55
N PHE A 358 5.53 14.94 -19.03
CA PHE A 358 5.59 13.52 -19.42
C PHE A 358 4.85 12.60 -18.45
N ASP A 359 4.17 13.15 -17.43
CA ASP A 359 3.39 12.39 -16.45
C ASP A 359 1.88 12.46 -16.77
N PRO A 360 1.20 11.34 -17.08
CA PRO A 360 -0.22 11.32 -17.41
C PRO A 360 -1.15 11.65 -16.24
N ASN A 361 -0.64 11.76 -15.00
CA ASN A 361 -1.42 12.20 -13.84
C ASN A 361 -1.60 13.72 -13.77
N THR A 362 -0.82 14.46 -14.56
CA THR A 362 -0.88 15.93 -14.64
C THR A 362 -1.93 16.35 -15.66
N TYR A 363 -2.88 17.22 -15.28
CA TYR A 363 -4.04 17.56 -16.12
C TYR A 363 -3.63 18.11 -17.49
N ARG A 364 -2.59 18.94 -17.53
CA ARG A 364 -2.09 19.53 -18.79
C ARG A 364 -1.40 18.51 -19.70
N ALA A 365 -0.84 17.44 -19.15
CA ALA A 365 -0.18 16.38 -19.90
C ALA A 365 -1.16 15.30 -20.37
N ALA A 366 -2.20 15.05 -19.57
CA ALA A 366 -3.18 14.00 -19.78
C ALA A 366 -3.96 14.16 -21.09
N CYS A 367 -4.23 13.02 -21.73
CA CYS A 367 -5.14 12.92 -22.86
C CYS A 367 -6.55 13.35 -22.40
N PRO A 368 -7.18 14.33 -23.07
CA PRO A 368 -8.49 14.87 -22.64
C PRO A 368 -9.64 13.88 -22.85
N THR A 369 -9.50 12.90 -23.76
CA THR A 369 -10.55 11.91 -24.04
C THR A 369 -10.69 10.89 -22.91
N CYS A 370 -9.56 10.42 -22.36
CA CYS A 370 -9.56 9.42 -21.28
C CYS A 370 -9.14 9.99 -19.93
N ASN A 371 -8.90 11.30 -19.82
CA ASN A 371 -8.39 11.97 -18.62
C ASN A 371 -7.16 11.27 -18.01
N GLY A 372 -6.20 10.87 -18.86
CA GLY A 372 -4.97 10.19 -18.42
C GLY A 372 -5.12 8.71 -18.04
N VAL A 373 -6.32 8.11 -18.15
CA VAL A 373 -6.53 6.68 -17.84
C VAL A 373 -5.90 5.76 -18.88
N GLY A 374 -5.99 6.14 -20.16
CA GLY A 374 -5.48 5.37 -21.30
C GLY A 374 -6.44 4.29 -21.82
N SER A 375 -7.50 3.99 -21.07
CA SER A 375 -8.59 3.12 -21.54
C SER A 375 -9.94 3.83 -21.43
N ILE A 376 -10.90 3.37 -22.21
CA ILE A 376 -12.30 3.78 -22.11
C ILE A 376 -13.19 2.52 -22.01
N PRO A 377 -14.28 2.57 -21.23
CA PRO A 377 -15.23 1.47 -21.18
C PRO A 377 -16.01 1.39 -22.49
N ARG A 378 -16.07 0.19 -23.08
CA ARG A 378 -16.88 -0.16 -24.24
C ARG A 378 -17.97 -1.14 -23.81
N PRO A 379 -19.25 -0.84 -24.02
CA PRO A 379 -20.34 -1.79 -23.84
C PRO A 379 -20.08 -3.15 -24.51
N ASN A 380 -20.26 -4.25 -23.77
CA ASN A 380 -20.19 -5.62 -24.29
C ASN A 380 -21.48 -6.38 -23.96
N PRO A 381 -22.47 -6.37 -24.88
CA PRO A 381 -23.77 -7.01 -24.67
C PRO A 381 -23.70 -8.50 -24.31
N SER A 382 -22.66 -9.22 -24.75
CA SER A 382 -22.47 -10.65 -24.45
C SER A 382 -22.14 -10.91 -22.98
N LYS A 383 -21.58 -9.93 -22.26
CA LYS A 383 -21.39 -10.01 -20.80
C LYS A 383 -22.69 -9.77 -20.01
N LEU A 384 -23.63 -9.05 -20.61
CA LEU A 384 -24.94 -8.79 -20.03
C LEU A 384 -25.92 -9.92 -20.31
N ILE A 385 -25.99 -10.41 -21.55
CA ILE A 385 -26.89 -11.49 -21.96
C ILE A 385 -26.08 -12.76 -22.23
N ILE A 386 -26.05 -13.65 -21.24
CA ILE A 386 -25.28 -14.90 -21.27
C ILE A 386 -26.10 -16.11 -21.76
N ALA A 387 -27.43 -15.98 -21.77
CA ALA A 387 -28.37 -17.04 -22.14
C ALA A 387 -29.49 -16.46 -23.04
N PRO A 388 -29.16 -16.05 -24.28
CA PRO A 388 -30.12 -15.37 -25.17
C PRO A 388 -31.33 -16.23 -25.55
N GLU A 389 -31.24 -17.55 -25.39
CA GLU A 389 -32.36 -18.50 -25.55
C GLU A 389 -33.41 -18.43 -24.43
N LYS A 390 -33.13 -17.73 -23.33
CA LYS A 390 -34.08 -17.51 -22.24
C LYS A 390 -34.75 -16.13 -22.36
N PRO A 391 -35.90 -15.91 -21.71
CA PRO A 391 -36.47 -14.58 -21.57
C PRO A 391 -35.62 -13.64 -20.72
N LEU A 392 -35.74 -12.32 -20.94
CA LEU A 392 -34.93 -11.30 -20.25
C LEU A 392 -34.95 -11.47 -18.72
N CYS A 393 -36.14 -11.60 -18.14
CA CYS A 393 -36.38 -11.90 -16.73
C CYS A 393 -36.53 -13.40 -16.42
N GLY A 394 -36.40 -14.25 -17.44
CA GLY A 394 -36.30 -15.71 -17.34
C GLY A 394 -34.86 -16.22 -17.17
N GLY A 395 -33.89 -15.33 -16.99
CA GLY A 395 -32.48 -15.68 -16.76
C GLY A 395 -31.56 -15.50 -17.97
N ALA A 396 -31.99 -14.74 -18.99
CA ALA A 396 -31.10 -14.35 -20.09
C ALA A 396 -29.98 -13.42 -19.61
N MET A 397 -30.32 -12.51 -18.69
CA MET A 397 -29.42 -11.49 -18.19
C MET A 397 -28.54 -12.00 -17.03
N HIS A 398 -27.24 -11.81 -17.14
CA HIS A 398 -26.26 -12.00 -16.08
C HIS A 398 -26.37 -10.87 -15.05
N SER A 399 -26.48 -11.21 -13.75
CA SER A 399 -26.63 -10.24 -12.65
C SER A 399 -25.91 -10.75 -11.39
N PRO A 400 -24.60 -10.51 -11.25
CA PRO A 400 -23.84 -10.95 -10.08
C PRO A 400 -24.22 -10.16 -8.83
N GLY A 401 -24.73 -10.88 -7.82
CA GLY A 401 -24.97 -10.38 -6.47
C GLY A 401 -26.43 -10.09 -6.09
N PHE A 402 -26.84 -10.66 -4.95
CA PHE A 402 -28.10 -10.49 -4.20
C PHE A 402 -29.43 -11.04 -4.75
N PHE A 403 -29.60 -11.35 -6.04
CA PHE A 403 -30.88 -11.88 -6.51
C PHE A 403 -30.74 -12.96 -7.59
N PRO A 404 -30.99 -14.25 -7.28
CA PRO A 404 -31.38 -15.18 -8.33
C PRO A 404 -32.67 -14.61 -8.96
N LYS A 405 -32.62 -14.31 -10.27
CA LYS A 405 -33.62 -13.59 -11.10
C LYS A 405 -33.40 -12.07 -11.33
N GLY A 406 -32.31 -11.45 -10.88
CA GLY A 406 -31.86 -10.10 -11.30
C GLY A 406 -32.65 -8.90 -10.73
N TYR A 407 -31.95 -7.81 -10.34
CA TYR A 407 -32.55 -6.60 -9.76
C TYR A 407 -33.61 -5.93 -10.66
N LEU A 408 -33.36 -5.89 -11.98
CA LEU A 408 -34.24 -5.34 -13.00
C LEU A 408 -35.46 -6.23 -13.31
N CYS A 409 -35.56 -7.39 -12.68
CA CYS A 409 -36.59 -8.39 -12.96
C CYS A 409 -37.38 -8.75 -11.69
N GLN A 410 -37.21 -7.95 -10.62
CA GLN A 410 -37.93 -8.08 -9.37
C GLN A 410 -38.96 -6.96 -9.15
N PRO A 411 -40.23 -7.31 -8.92
CA PRO A 411 -41.26 -6.33 -8.58
C PRO A 411 -40.92 -5.49 -7.34
N GLY A 412 -41.28 -4.21 -7.37
CA GLY A 412 -41.01 -3.26 -6.27
C GLY A 412 -39.62 -2.60 -6.32
N ASN A 413 -38.86 -2.81 -7.39
CA ASN A 413 -37.64 -2.07 -7.71
C ASN A 413 -37.92 -1.12 -8.88
N ASN A 414 -37.48 0.13 -8.78
CA ASN A 414 -37.72 1.13 -9.83
C ASN A 414 -37.18 0.69 -11.21
N GLY A 415 -36.05 -0.01 -11.24
CA GLY A 415 -35.48 -0.51 -12.49
C GLY A 415 -36.35 -1.57 -13.18
N HIS A 416 -37.07 -2.39 -12.42
CA HIS A 416 -38.00 -3.36 -12.98
C HIS A 416 -39.17 -2.67 -13.70
N ASP A 417 -39.74 -1.63 -13.09
CA ASP A 417 -40.89 -0.94 -13.66
C ASP A 417 -40.55 -0.24 -14.99
N VAL A 418 -39.33 0.29 -15.11
CA VAL A 418 -38.83 0.86 -16.37
C VAL A 418 -38.66 -0.23 -17.44
N VAL A 419 -38.13 -1.40 -17.09
CA VAL A 419 -37.96 -2.52 -18.03
C VAL A 419 -39.32 -3.08 -18.49
N GLN A 420 -40.32 -3.14 -17.61
CA GLN A 420 -41.67 -3.52 -18.00
C GLN A 420 -42.31 -2.49 -18.93
N ALA A 421 -42.15 -1.19 -18.65
CA ALA A 421 -42.65 -0.13 -19.52
C ALA A 421 -41.99 -0.16 -20.91
N PHE A 422 -40.67 -0.40 -20.96
CA PHE A 422 -39.93 -0.60 -22.21
C PHE A 422 -40.46 -1.81 -22.98
N ALA A 423 -40.66 -2.95 -22.31
CA ALA A 423 -41.15 -4.16 -22.94
C ALA A 423 -42.59 -4.02 -23.48
N ALA A 424 -43.47 -3.34 -22.74
CA ALA A 424 -44.82 -3.03 -23.17
C ALA A 424 -44.85 -2.15 -24.42
N ARG A 425 -43.98 -1.13 -24.49
CA ARG A 425 -43.85 -0.24 -25.65
C ARG A 425 -43.39 -0.98 -26.91
N HIS A 426 -42.43 -1.89 -26.77
CA HIS A 426 -41.82 -2.61 -27.89
C HIS A 426 -42.43 -4.00 -28.16
N GLY A 427 -43.51 -4.35 -27.46
CA GLY A 427 -44.35 -5.51 -27.77
C GLY A 427 -43.74 -6.88 -27.43
N PHE A 428 -42.95 -7.00 -26.37
CA PHE A 428 -42.43 -8.30 -25.89
C PHE A 428 -42.71 -8.53 -24.41
N ASP A 429 -42.74 -9.80 -23.99
CA ASP A 429 -42.93 -10.17 -22.58
C ASP A 429 -41.57 -10.55 -21.96
N THR A 430 -41.18 -9.80 -20.94
CA THR A 430 -39.91 -9.99 -20.21
C THR A 430 -39.76 -11.39 -19.59
N LYS A 431 -40.85 -12.13 -19.32
CA LYS A 431 -40.82 -13.43 -18.66
C LYS A 431 -41.02 -14.62 -19.59
N SER A 432 -41.56 -14.41 -20.79
CA SER A 432 -41.92 -15.51 -21.69
C SER A 432 -41.26 -15.44 -23.07
N THR A 433 -40.94 -14.25 -23.59
CA THR A 433 -40.28 -14.10 -24.90
C THR A 433 -38.76 -14.33 -24.77
N PRO A 434 -38.17 -15.34 -25.44
CA PRO A 434 -36.72 -15.50 -25.50
C PRO A 434 -36.02 -14.25 -26.02
N TRP A 435 -34.90 -13.85 -25.42
CA TRP A 435 -34.22 -12.60 -25.78
C TRP A 435 -33.74 -12.60 -27.24
N ARG A 436 -33.33 -13.76 -27.76
CA ARG A 436 -32.90 -13.91 -29.15
C ARG A 436 -34.00 -13.65 -30.18
N ASP A 437 -35.27 -13.76 -29.78
CA ASP A 437 -36.44 -13.56 -30.63
C ASP A 437 -36.89 -12.08 -30.63
N VAL A 438 -36.33 -11.25 -29.74
CA VAL A 438 -36.57 -9.80 -29.72
C VAL A 438 -35.82 -9.15 -30.91
N PRO A 439 -36.47 -8.26 -31.69
CA PRO A 439 -35.84 -7.59 -32.82
C PRO A 439 -34.52 -6.91 -32.44
N GLU A 440 -33.51 -6.96 -33.32
CA GLU A 440 -32.18 -6.40 -33.06
C GLU A 440 -32.21 -4.91 -32.71
N GLU A 441 -33.02 -4.12 -33.42
CA GLU A 441 -33.21 -2.69 -33.13
C GLU A 441 -33.73 -2.45 -31.69
N VAL A 442 -34.67 -3.28 -31.23
CA VAL A 442 -35.22 -3.20 -29.86
C VAL A 442 -34.17 -3.64 -28.83
N ARG A 443 -33.36 -4.65 -29.15
CA ARG A 443 -32.23 -5.05 -28.30
C ARG A 443 -31.21 -3.93 -28.17
N ASP A 444 -30.89 -3.23 -29.26
CA ASP A 444 -30.00 -2.07 -29.24
C ASP A 444 -30.56 -0.90 -28.44
N MET A 445 -31.86 -0.60 -28.57
CA MET A 445 -32.52 0.41 -27.73
C MET A 445 -32.47 0.03 -26.24
N PHE A 446 -32.58 -1.26 -25.91
CA PHE A 446 -32.40 -1.72 -24.54
C PHE A 446 -30.99 -1.47 -24.02
N TYR A 447 -29.96 -1.71 -24.84
CA TYR A 447 -28.56 -1.52 -24.45
C TYR A 447 -28.18 -0.05 -24.35
N TYR A 448 -28.49 0.76 -25.37
CA TYR A 448 -27.92 2.10 -25.56
C TYR A 448 -28.93 3.25 -25.35
N GLY A 449 -30.20 2.91 -25.20
CA GLY A 449 -31.27 3.83 -24.87
C GLY A 449 -32.33 3.97 -25.95
N ASP A 450 -33.52 4.31 -25.49
CA ASP A 450 -34.65 4.61 -26.35
C ASP A 450 -34.56 6.09 -26.78
N PRO A 451 -34.68 6.40 -28.08
CA PRO A 451 -34.68 7.79 -28.56
C PRO A 451 -35.86 8.58 -27.99
N GLU A 452 -36.98 7.93 -27.69
CA GLU A 452 -38.19 8.56 -27.17
C GLU A 452 -38.36 8.34 -25.66
N PRO A 453 -39.04 9.26 -24.95
CA PRO A 453 -39.37 9.05 -23.55
C PRO A 453 -40.31 7.85 -23.33
N LEU A 454 -40.10 7.14 -22.23
CA LEU A 454 -41.00 6.11 -21.72
C LEU A 454 -41.92 6.70 -20.65
N ASP A 455 -43.20 6.35 -20.71
CA ASP A 455 -44.14 6.58 -19.62
C ASP A 455 -44.06 5.41 -18.64
N VAL A 456 -43.53 5.68 -17.44
CA VAL A 456 -43.26 4.64 -16.44
C VAL A 456 -44.15 4.85 -15.22
N THR A 457 -44.80 3.77 -14.79
CA THR A 457 -45.53 3.69 -13.52
C THR A 457 -44.66 3.01 -12.48
N PHE A 458 -44.19 3.76 -11.48
CA PHE A 458 -43.35 3.23 -10.41
C PHE A 458 -44.19 2.75 -9.23
N SER A 459 -43.86 1.59 -8.69
CA SER A 459 -44.51 0.99 -7.53
C SER A 459 -43.53 0.77 -6.38
N SER A 460 -43.82 1.34 -5.20
CA SER A 460 -43.00 1.11 -3.99
C SER A 460 -43.42 -0.18 -3.26
N LYS A 461 -42.50 -0.75 -2.48
CA LYS A 461 -42.81 -1.85 -1.54
C LYS A 461 -43.85 -1.50 -0.46
N SER A 462 -44.10 -0.20 -0.25
CA SER A 462 -45.14 0.32 0.64
C SER A 462 -46.48 0.61 -0.07
N GLY A 463 -46.61 0.25 -1.36
CA GLY A 463 -47.85 0.38 -2.13
C GLY A 463 -48.09 1.78 -2.73
N ARG A 464 -47.13 2.71 -2.65
CA ARG A 464 -47.24 4.02 -3.30
C ARG A 464 -46.97 3.88 -4.79
N VAL A 465 -47.85 4.46 -5.60
CA VAL A 465 -47.72 4.47 -7.06
C VAL A 465 -47.57 5.91 -7.54
N TYR A 466 -46.59 6.16 -8.42
CA TYR A 466 -46.43 7.46 -9.08
C TYR A 466 -46.04 7.28 -10.54
N TYR A 467 -46.38 8.27 -11.37
CA TYR A 467 -46.17 8.25 -12.82
C TYR A 467 -45.08 9.22 -13.19
N ARG A 468 -44.23 8.85 -14.15
CA ARG A 468 -43.18 9.71 -14.65
C ARG A 468 -42.83 9.37 -16.10
N THR A 469 -42.88 10.37 -16.96
CA THR A 469 -42.28 10.31 -18.30
C THR A 469 -40.78 10.56 -18.17
N MET A 470 -39.97 9.65 -18.71
CA MET A 470 -38.51 9.77 -18.64
C MET A 470 -37.83 9.19 -19.86
N LYS A 471 -36.70 9.78 -20.26
CA LYS A 471 -35.83 9.17 -21.27
C LYS A 471 -35.18 7.93 -20.68
N PHE A 472 -35.28 6.80 -21.37
CA PHE A 472 -34.57 5.59 -21.00
C PHE A 472 -33.16 5.63 -21.61
N PRO A 473 -32.10 5.79 -20.80
CA PRO A 473 -30.74 5.93 -21.31
C PRO A 473 -30.11 4.58 -21.72
N GLY A 474 -30.89 3.50 -21.68
CA GLY A 474 -30.41 2.14 -21.91
C GLY A 474 -29.72 1.56 -20.67
N PHE A 475 -29.49 0.26 -20.69
CA PHE A 475 -28.77 -0.43 -19.63
C PHE A 475 -27.38 0.18 -19.39
N TYR A 476 -26.61 0.42 -20.46
CA TYR A 476 -25.27 0.99 -20.35
C TYR A 476 -25.25 2.44 -19.87
N GLY A 477 -26.31 3.20 -20.15
CA GLY A 477 -26.51 4.52 -19.57
C GLY A 477 -26.70 4.49 -18.05
N TRP A 478 -27.41 3.50 -17.52
CA TRP A 478 -27.56 3.30 -16.07
C TRP A 478 -26.28 2.84 -15.38
N VAL A 479 -25.46 2.03 -16.06
CA VAL A 479 -24.23 1.49 -15.47
C VAL A 479 -22.98 2.34 -15.70
N ARG A 480 -23.09 3.41 -16.51
CA ARG A 480 -21.96 4.24 -16.94
C ARG A 480 -21.05 4.72 -15.80
N ASP A 481 -21.64 5.14 -14.69
CA ASP A 481 -20.89 5.80 -13.61
C ASP A 481 -20.26 4.81 -12.61
N TRP A 482 -20.54 3.50 -12.73
CA TRP A 482 -20.07 2.48 -11.78
C TRP A 482 -19.47 1.21 -12.43
N ASP A 483 -19.79 0.89 -13.69
CA ASP A 483 -19.10 -0.15 -14.46
C ASP A 483 -17.95 0.44 -15.29
N ILE A 484 -16.77 0.50 -14.66
CA ILE A 484 -15.52 1.06 -15.21
C ILE A 484 -14.71 0.02 -16.01
N GLY A 485 -15.39 -0.83 -16.78
CA GLY A 485 -14.79 -1.84 -17.66
C GLY A 485 -14.43 -3.15 -16.95
N GLY A 486 -15.44 -3.88 -16.48
CA GLY A 486 -15.24 -5.22 -15.94
C GLY A 486 -16.48 -6.11 -15.99
N THR A 487 -17.62 -5.63 -15.49
CA THR A 487 -18.80 -6.48 -15.27
C THR A 487 -19.64 -6.63 -16.54
N TYR A 488 -19.97 -5.52 -17.22
CA TYR A 488 -20.80 -5.52 -18.44
C TYR A 488 -20.13 -4.81 -19.63
N THR A 489 -19.04 -4.10 -19.37
CA THR A 489 -18.22 -3.36 -20.33
C THR A 489 -16.82 -3.97 -20.43
N ASP A 490 -16.23 -3.88 -21.61
CA ASP A 490 -14.81 -4.13 -21.83
C ASP A 490 -14.01 -2.83 -21.67
N ASN A 491 -12.75 -2.94 -21.25
CA ASN A 491 -11.82 -1.81 -21.31
C ASN A 491 -11.04 -1.89 -22.61
N ILE A 492 -11.21 -0.90 -23.49
CA ILE A 492 -10.43 -0.79 -24.73
C ILE A 492 -9.39 0.34 -24.60
N PRO A 493 -8.23 0.26 -25.30
CA PRO A 493 -7.31 1.38 -25.40
C PRO A 493 -8.01 2.63 -25.93
N CYS A 494 -7.73 3.78 -25.33
CA CYS A 494 -8.32 5.04 -25.76
C CYS A 494 -7.86 5.36 -27.20
N PRO A 495 -8.78 5.59 -28.15
CA PRO A 495 -8.42 5.81 -29.56
C PRO A 495 -7.64 7.11 -29.80
N ALA A 496 -7.85 8.14 -28.96
CA ALA A 496 -7.21 9.44 -29.12
C ALA A 496 -5.71 9.44 -28.76
N CYS A 497 -5.31 8.63 -27.77
CA CYS A 497 -3.91 8.49 -27.38
C CYS A 497 -3.35 7.09 -27.68
N ASN A 498 -4.14 6.20 -28.28
CA ASN A 498 -3.84 4.78 -28.47
C ASN A 498 -3.33 4.09 -27.18
N GLY A 499 -3.93 4.42 -26.04
CA GLY A 499 -3.48 3.91 -24.74
C GLY A 499 -2.34 4.68 -24.07
N ALA A 500 -1.77 5.67 -24.74
CA ALA A 500 -0.58 6.38 -24.26
C ALA A 500 -0.81 7.35 -23.09
N ARG A 501 -2.06 7.63 -22.74
CA ARG A 501 -2.50 8.50 -21.63
C ARG A 501 -2.12 9.98 -21.75
N LEU A 502 -1.23 10.34 -22.67
CA LEU A 502 -0.70 11.68 -22.87
C LEU A 502 -1.24 12.34 -24.14
N ARG A 503 -1.12 13.68 -24.20
CA ARG A 503 -1.39 14.45 -25.41
C ARG A 503 -0.33 14.19 -26.51
N PRO A 504 -0.71 14.26 -27.79
CA PRO A 504 0.21 14.02 -28.91
C PRO A 504 1.47 14.90 -28.90
N GLU A 505 1.38 16.15 -28.45
CA GLU A 505 2.53 17.07 -28.40
C GLU A 505 3.69 16.59 -27.52
N TYR A 506 3.41 15.85 -26.44
CA TYR A 506 4.41 15.30 -25.54
C TYR A 506 4.92 13.95 -26.02
N LEU A 507 4.08 13.17 -26.71
CA LEU A 507 4.46 11.91 -27.37
C LEU A 507 5.37 12.13 -28.60
N ALA A 508 5.42 13.36 -29.12
CA ALA A 508 6.32 13.75 -30.21
C ALA A 508 7.79 13.86 -29.76
N VAL A 509 8.05 14.03 -28.46
CA VAL A 509 9.41 14.06 -27.91
C VAL A 509 9.90 12.63 -27.67
N LYS A 510 11.11 12.33 -28.14
CA LYS A 510 11.69 11.00 -28.17
C LYS A 510 13.10 10.99 -27.59
N LEU A 511 13.46 9.89 -26.95
CA LEU A 511 14.79 9.56 -26.48
C LEU A 511 15.21 8.26 -27.17
N GLN A 512 16.34 8.26 -27.89
CA GLN A 512 16.78 7.13 -28.71
C GLN A 512 15.69 6.61 -29.68
N GLY A 513 14.88 7.51 -30.23
CA GLY A 513 13.79 7.18 -31.15
C GLY A 513 12.48 6.72 -30.50
N TYR A 514 12.41 6.61 -29.17
CA TYR A 514 11.22 6.18 -28.43
C TYR A 514 10.63 7.31 -27.59
N ASN A 515 9.32 7.48 -27.60
CA ASN A 515 8.64 8.42 -26.69
C ASN A 515 8.44 7.81 -25.29
N ILE A 516 8.02 8.64 -24.32
CA ILE A 516 7.83 8.19 -22.93
C ILE A 516 6.90 6.97 -22.80
N TYR A 517 5.82 6.93 -23.58
CA TYR A 517 4.88 5.80 -23.53
C TYR A 517 5.53 4.51 -24.03
N GLN A 518 6.31 4.58 -25.12
CA GLN A 518 7.04 3.44 -25.65
C GLN A 518 8.11 2.95 -24.67
N LEU A 519 8.86 3.87 -24.04
CA LEU A 519 9.82 3.55 -22.99
C LEU A 519 9.13 2.88 -21.79
N ASN A 520 7.95 3.35 -21.39
CA ASN A 520 7.24 2.81 -20.24
C ASN A 520 6.51 1.49 -20.53
N THR A 521 6.26 1.13 -21.80
CA THR A 521 5.54 -0.10 -22.17
C THR A 521 6.43 -1.24 -22.65
N MET A 522 7.66 -0.96 -23.07
CA MET A 522 8.59 -2.02 -23.44
C MET A 522 9.04 -2.83 -22.21
N PRO A 523 9.38 -4.13 -22.39
CA PRO A 523 9.95 -4.95 -21.33
C PRO A 523 11.21 -4.28 -20.74
N LEU A 524 11.39 -4.35 -19.42
CA LEU A 524 12.53 -3.75 -18.72
C LEU A 524 13.87 -4.23 -19.28
N SER A 525 13.97 -5.50 -19.67
CA SER A 525 15.15 -6.07 -20.35
C SER A 525 15.52 -5.29 -21.62
N LYS A 526 14.54 -4.97 -22.48
CA LYS A 526 14.74 -4.15 -23.68
C LYS A 526 15.01 -2.68 -23.35
N LEU A 527 14.40 -2.17 -22.28
CA LEU A 527 14.63 -0.81 -21.82
C LEU A 527 16.07 -0.62 -21.35
N VAL A 528 16.64 -1.57 -20.59
CA VAL A 528 18.06 -1.59 -20.20
C VAL A 528 18.95 -1.46 -21.44
N ASP A 529 18.75 -2.31 -22.45
CA ASP A 529 19.53 -2.27 -23.69
C ASP A 529 19.42 -0.93 -24.44
N THR A 530 18.26 -0.28 -24.34
CA THR A 530 18.00 1.03 -24.98
C THR A 530 18.70 2.16 -24.22
N ILE A 531 18.60 2.16 -22.89
CA ILE A 531 19.21 3.17 -22.02
C ILE A 531 20.74 3.04 -22.02
N ASN A 532 21.29 1.83 -22.14
CA ASN A 532 22.73 1.60 -22.17
C ASN A 532 23.43 2.19 -23.41
N LYS A 533 22.69 2.44 -24.49
CA LYS A 533 23.18 3.12 -25.71
C LYS A 533 23.22 4.65 -25.59
N ILE A 534 22.68 5.22 -24.51
CA ILE A 534 22.68 6.67 -24.31
C ILE A 534 24.04 7.10 -23.76
N GLU A 535 24.68 8.01 -24.48
CA GLU A 535 25.86 8.75 -24.06
C GLU A 535 25.46 10.15 -23.61
N THR A 536 26.05 10.62 -22.50
CA THR A 536 25.83 11.96 -21.94
C THR A 536 27.12 12.76 -21.93
N PRO A 537 27.08 14.09 -22.12
CA PRO A 537 28.23 14.96 -21.86
C PRO A 537 28.75 14.81 -20.42
N GLU A 538 30.04 15.03 -20.18
CA GLU A 538 30.69 14.76 -18.88
C GLU A 538 30.11 15.53 -17.67
N TYR A 539 29.34 16.59 -17.88
CA TYR A 539 28.80 17.43 -16.79
C TYR A 539 27.39 17.98 -17.07
N SER A 540 26.40 17.11 -17.21
CA SER A 540 24.99 17.48 -17.36
C SER A 540 24.14 16.93 -16.20
N PRO A 541 23.06 17.61 -15.76
CA PRO A 541 22.05 17.01 -14.89
C PRO A 541 21.48 15.69 -15.46
N ALA A 542 21.54 15.49 -16.78
CA ALA A 542 21.16 14.24 -17.42
C ALA A 542 22.07 13.06 -17.03
N THR A 543 23.35 13.29 -16.72
CA THR A 543 24.31 12.23 -16.37
C THR A 543 23.94 11.56 -15.05
N ALA A 544 23.54 12.34 -14.04
CA ALA A 544 23.05 11.81 -12.76
C ALA A 544 21.75 11.01 -12.95
N ASN A 545 20.77 11.57 -13.67
CA ASN A 545 19.52 10.89 -13.98
C ASN A 545 19.75 9.57 -14.75
N LEU A 546 20.65 9.57 -15.74
CA LEU A 546 20.97 8.38 -16.51
C LEU A 546 21.64 7.30 -15.64
N ARG A 547 22.56 7.69 -14.75
CA ARG A 547 23.20 6.76 -13.80
C ARG A 547 22.17 6.09 -12.90
N THR A 548 21.24 6.86 -12.32
CA THR A 548 20.18 6.32 -11.46
C THR A 548 19.25 5.38 -12.24
N VAL A 549 18.82 5.77 -13.45
CA VAL A 549 17.99 4.90 -14.31
C VAL A 549 18.70 3.60 -14.65
N LYS A 550 19.98 3.64 -15.04
CA LYS A 550 20.77 2.43 -15.36
C LYS A 550 20.86 1.49 -14.16
N ARG A 551 21.29 1.99 -13.00
CA ARG A 551 21.41 1.17 -11.77
C ARG A 551 20.09 0.49 -11.40
N ARG A 552 18.99 1.26 -11.36
CA ARG A 552 17.68 0.73 -10.97
C ARG A 552 17.14 -0.28 -11.98
N LEU A 553 17.28 -0.03 -13.29
CA LEU A 553 16.84 -0.95 -14.33
C LEU A 553 17.67 -2.24 -14.37
N GLU A 554 18.99 -2.14 -14.23
CA GLU A 554 19.89 -3.30 -14.20
C GLU A 554 19.59 -4.20 -13.01
N PHE A 555 19.38 -3.61 -11.83
CA PHE A 555 18.92 -4.34 -10.66
C PHE A 555 17.61 -5.08 -10.92
N LEU A 556 16.56 -4.37 -11.36
CA LEU A 556 15.25 -4.96 -11.66
C LEU A 556 15.37 -6.13 -12.66
N ASN A 557 16.21 -6.00 -13.68
CA ASN A 557 16.44 -7.05 -14.65
C ASN A 557 17.16 -8.27 -14.04
N LYS A 558 18.19 -8.06 -13.21
CA LYS A 558 18.94 -9.13 -12.54
C LYS A 558 18.11 -9.91 -11.52
N VAL A 559 17.17 -9.26 -10.83
CA VAL A 559 16.26 -9.90 -9.85
C VAL A 559 14.99 -10.50 -10.49
N GLY A 560 15.04 -10.78 -11.79
CA GLY A 560 13.99 -11.50 -12.50
C GLY A 560 12.79 -10.66 -12.92
N LEU A 561 12.83 -9.32 -12.81
CA LEU A 561 11.72 -8.44 -13.22
C LEU A 561 11.85 -7.90 -14.65
N GLY A 562 12.81 -8.42 -15.42
CA GLY A 562 13.09 -8.00 -16.81
C GLY A 562 11.92 -8.10 -17.78
N TYR A 563 10.90 -8.90 -17.45
CA TYR A 563 9.67 -9.07 -18.24
C TYR A 563 8.60 -8.01 -17.97
N LEU A 564 8.70 -7.30 -16.83
CA LEU A 564 7.76 -6.23 -16.51
C LEU A 564 7.99 -5.03 -17.44
N ASN A 565 7.09 -4.06 -17.38
CA ASN A 565 7.28 -2.75 -17.97
C ASN A 565 6.92 -1.67 -16.93
N LEU A 566 7.39 -0.45 -17.14
CA LEU A 566 7.20 0.64 -16.16
C LEU A 566 5.72 1.01 -16.00
N ASN A 567 4.87 0.82 -17.02
CA ASN A 567 3.44 1.10 -16.96
C ASN A 567 2.60 0.02 -16.24
N ARG A 568 3.22 -1.10 -15.84
CA ARG A 568 2.54 -2.16 -15.08
C ARG A 568 2.01 -1.58 -13.77
N VAL A 569 0.72 -1.80 -13.51
CA VAL A 569 0.08 -1.33 -12.26
C VAL A 569 0.68 -2.08 -11.08
N ALA A 570 1.20 -1.34 -10.09
CA ALA A 570 1.89 -1.89 -8.94
C ALA A 570 1.00 -2.83 -8.08
N ALA A 571 -0.32 -2.62 -8.10
CA ALA A 571 -1.28 -3.47 -7.41
C ALA A 571 -1.38 -4.90 -7.99
N ASN A 572 -0.98 -5.09 -9.26
CA ASN A 572 -1.01 -6.39 -9.93
C ASN A 572 0.30 -7.17 -9.75
N LEU A 573 1.23 -6.66 -8.94
CA LEU A 573 2.49 -7.33 -8.62
C LEU A 573 2.27 -8.36 -7.50
N SER A 574 3.02 -9.46 -7.57
CA SER A 574 3.23 -10.38 -6.46
C SER A 574 3.87 -9.62 -5.28
N ALA A 575 3.77 -10.17 -4.07
CA ALA A 575 4.38 -9.55 -2.89
C ALA A 575 5.90 -9.40 -3.06
N GLY A 576 6.57 -10.43 -3.60
CA GLY A 576 8.00 -10.40 -3.91
C GLY A 576 8.35 -9.41 -5.02
N GLU A 577 7.57 -9.35 -6.10
CA GLU A 577 7.77 -8.35 -7.16
C GLU A 577 7.66 -6.91 -6.63
N ALA A 578 6.64 -6.64 -5.80
CA ALA A 578 6.43 -5.33 -5.21
C ALA A 578 7.56 -4.93 -4.24
N GLN A 579 8.07 -5.89 -3.46
CA GLN A 579 9.21 -5.68 -2.57
C GLN A 579 10.47 -5.32 -3.35
N ARG A 580 10.77 -6.06 -4.42
CA ARG A 580 11.92 -5.78 -5.30
C ARG A 580 11.80 -4.44 -6.01
N VAL A 581 10.61 -4.07 -6.44
CA VAL A 581 10.31 -2.73 -6.98
C VAL A 581 10.61 -1.62 -5.96
N LYS A 582 10.22 -1.80 -4.69
CA LYS A 582 10.55 -0.84 -3.62
C LYS A 582 12.06 -0.78 -3.35
N LEU A 583 12.73 -1.93 -3.31
CA LEU A 583 14.18 -2.01 -3.11
C LEU A 583 14.94 -1.27 -4.22
N ALA A 584 14.49 -1.39 -5.47
CA ALA A 584 15.06 -0.65 -6.60
C ALA A 584 15.00 0.87 -6.39
N GLY A 585 13.97 1.40 -5.73
CA GLY A 585 13.86 2.84 -5.43
C GLY A 585 14.97 3.35 -4.49
N LEU A 586 15.48 2.50 -3.60
CA LEU A 586 16.59 2.88 -2.70
C LEU A 586 17.94 2.90 -3.42
N LEU A 587 18.12 2.07 -4.45
CA LEU A 587 19.36 2.00 -5.22
C LEU A 587 19.58 3.30 -5.99
N GLY A 588 20.78 3.87 -5.84
CA GLY A 588 21.14 5.12 -6.51
C GLY A 588 20.50 6.38 -5.92
N SER A 589 19.95 6.28 -4.70
CA SER A 589 19.46 7.44 -3.94
C SER A 589 20.58 8.25 -3.27
N GLU A 590 21.81 7.70 -3.21
CA GLU A 590 22.99 8.27 -2.53
C GLU A 590 22.75 8.61 -1.05
N ILE A 591 21.69 8.06 -0.44
CA ILE A 591 21.38 8.27 0.97
C ILE A 591 22.27 7.35 1.81
N THR A 592 22.96 7.95 2.78
CA THR A 592 23.87 7.26 3.70
C THR A 592 23.34 7.30 5.13
N ASN A 593 23.86 6.42 6.00
CA ASN A 593 23.45 6.31 7.40
C ASN A 593 21.97 5.90 7.63
N LEU A 594 21.35 5.24 6.64
CA LEU A 594 20.04 4.62 6.82
C LEU A 594 20.15 3.27 7.52
N THR A 595 19.15 2.96 8.34
CA THR A 595 18.86 1.57 8.75
C THR A 595 17.78 1.01 7.82
N VAL A 596 18.15 0.09 6.92
CA VAL A 596 17.20 -0.55 6.01
C VAL A 596 16.72 -1.85 6.64
N LEU A 597 15.42 -1.91 6.94
CA LEU A 597 14.76 -3.10 7.50
C LEU A 597 14.04 -3.84 6.37
N LEU A 598 14.40 -5.09 6.12
CA LEU A 598 13.77 -5.94 5.09
C LEU A 598 13.18 -7.21 5.72
N ASP A 599 11.97 -7.58 5.29
CA ASP A 599 11.29 -8.79 5.72
C ASP A 599 11.15 -9.77 4.54
N GLU A 600 11.91 -10.87 4.56
CA GLU A 600 11.95 -11.93 3.55
C GLU A 600 12.14 -11.44 2.09
N PRO A 601 13.17 -10.65 1.75
CA PRO A 601 13.35 -10.14 0.39
C PRO A 601 13.58 -11.20 -0.69
N SER A 602 14.01 -12.43 -0.34
CA SER A 602 14.15 -13.56 -1.27
C SER A 602 12.82 -14.16 -1.74
N ARG A 603 11.69 -13.68 -1.20
CA ARG A 603 10.34 -14.20 -1.44
C ARG A 603 10.00 -14.31 -2.94
N GLY A 604 9.70 -15.54 -3.37
CA GLY A 604 9.25 -15.84 -4.74
C GLY A 604 10.34 -15.61 -5.78
N LEU A 605 11.62 -15.71 -5.39
CA LEU A 605 12.76 -15.67 -6.31
C LEU A 605 13.19 -17.09 -6.70
N HIS A 606 13.58 -17.24 -7.96
CA HIS A 606 14.36 -18.41 -8.36
C HIS A 606 15.75 -18.34 -7.70
N PRO A 607 16.38 -19.46 -7.29
CA PRO A 607 17.71 -19.45 -6.67
C PRO A 607 18.78 -18.64 -7.43
N ARG A 608 18.73 -18.66 -8.76
CA ARG A 608 19.58 -17.82 -9.64
C ARG A 608 19.45 -16.31 -9.36
N GLU A 609 18.27 -15.83 -8.99
CA GLU A 609 17.94 -14.43 -8.76
C GLU A 609 18.27 -13.98 -7.31
N VAL A 610 18.35 -14.91 -6.36
CA VAL A 610 18.71 -14.64 -4.94
C VAL A 610 20.11 -14.01 -4.83
N ASN A 611 21.05 -14.47 -5.65
CA ASN A 611 22.40 -13.92 -5.70
C ASN A 611 22.42 -12.44 -6.10
N ALA A 612 21.62 -12.06 -7.11
CA ALA A 612 21.51 -10.66 -7.53
C ALA A 612 20.86 -9.77 -6.46
N LEU A 613 19.89 -10.30 -5.71
CA LEU A 613 19.33 -9.60 -4.56
C LEU A 613 20.40 -9.34 -3.51
N PHE A 614 21.20 -10.34 -3.15
CA PHE A 614 22.27 -10.16 -2.17
C PHE A 614 23.30 -9.12 -2.62
N GLU A 615 23.73 -9.13 -3.89
CA GLU A 615 24.64 -8.11 -4.44
C GLU A 615 24.10 -6.69 -4.22
N ALA A 616 22.80 -6.46 -4.41
CA ALA A 616 22.18 -5.16 -4.19
C ALA A 616 22.11 -4.77 -2.71
N LEU A 617 21.88 -5.74 -1.81
CA LEU A 617 21.94 -5.49 -0.36
C LEU A 617 23.36 -5.15 0.10
N ALA A 618 24.37 -5.81 -0.47
CA ALA A 618 25.78 -5.50 -0.25
C ALA A 618 26.14 -4.11 -0.77
N GLU A 619 25.66 -3.74 -1.97
CA GLU A 619 25.83 -2.39 -2.51
C GLU A 619 25.24 -1.31 -1.58
N LEU A 620 24.02 -1.50 -1.07
CA LEU A 620 23.40 -0.58 -0.11
C LEU A 620 24.22 -0.45 1.19
N ARG A 621 24.75 -1.56 1.71
CA ARG A 621 25.65 -1.57 2.86
C ARG A 621 26.92 -0.78 2.56
N ASP A 622 27.54 -1.04 1.41
CA ASP A 622 28.82 -0.46 1.02
C ASP A 622 28.71 1.06 0.72
N GLU A 623 27.51 1.56 0.40
CA GLU A 623 27.18 3.00 0.36
C GLU A 623 27.16 3.66 1.75
N GLY A 624 27.31 2.90 2.84
CA GLY A 624 27.34 3.42 4.22
C GLY A 624 26.02 3.27 4.98
N ASN A 625 25.17 2.33 4.57
CA ASN A 625 23.92 2.00 5.26
C ASN A 625 24.06 0.74 6.11
N THR A 626 23.15 0.57 7.07
CA THR A 626 23.02 -0.65 7.88
C THR A 626 21.82 -1.43 7.37
N VAL A 627 21.98 -2.72 7.08
CA VAL A 627 20.93 -3.55 6.49
C VAL A 627 20.56 -4.65 7.47
N ILE A 628 19.31 -4.69 7.92
CA ILE A 628 18.78 -5.73 8.81
C ILE A 628 17.71 -6.49 8.02
N VAL A 629 17.92 -7.79 7.87
CA VAL A 629 17.08 -8.64 7.03
C VAL A 629 16.52 -9.79 7.84
N VAL A 630 15.20 -9.98 7.84
CA VAL A 630 14.59 -11.23 8.29
C VAL A 630 14.62 -12.22 7.14
N GLU A 631 15.34 -13.33 7.28
CA GLU A 631 15.49 -14.32 6.21
C GLU A 631 15.57 -15.76 6.69
N HIS A 632 15.23 -16.64 5.77
CA HIS A 632 15.28 -18.09 5.91
C HIS A 632 16.13 -18.73 4.81
N ASP A 633 16.39 -18.02 3.72
CA ASP A 633 17.20 -18.54 2.62
C ASP A 633 18.66 -18.75 3.07
N LEU A 634 19.15 -19.97 2.87
CA LEU A 634 20.49 -20.36 3.31
C LEU A 634 21.60 -19.59 2.56
N GLU A 635 21.41 -19.26 1.28
CA GLU A 635 22.43 -18.52 0.51
C GLU A 635 22.59 -17.09 1.04
N ILE A 636 21.51 -16.45 1.49
CA ILE A 636 21.58 -15.12 2.13
C ILE A 636 22.19 -15.23 3.53
N ILE A 637 21.78 -16.22 4.33
CA ILE A 637 22.29 -16.41 5.69
C ILE A 637 23.82 -16.68 5.65
N GLU A 638 24.30 -17.48 4.72
CA GLU A 638 25.73 -17.80 4.56
C GLU A 638 26.59 -16.57 4.24
N LYS A 639 26.05 -15.59 3.52
CA LYS A 639 26.78 -14.39 3.10
C LYS A 639 26.60 -13.20 4.05
N ALA A 640 25.78 -13.33 5.08
CA ALA A 640 25.54 -12.28 6.06
C ALA A 640 26.82 -11.94 6.84
N ASP A 641 26.99 -10.66 7.18
CA ASP A 641 28.11 -10.23 8.03
C ASP A 641 27.90 -10.63 9.49
N TYR A 642 26.64 -10.65 9.93
CA TYR A 642 26.24 -10.99 11.30
C TYR A 642 24.88 -11.68 11.28
N ILE A 643 24.67 -12.65 12.16
CA ILE A 643 23.45 -13.47 12.20
C ILE A 643 22.90 -13.47 13.63
N ILE A 644 21.58 -13.36 13.75
CA ILE A 644 20.83 -13.53 14.99
C ILE A 644 19.82 -14.66 14.76
N ASP A 645 19.96 -15.77 15.48
CA ASP A 645 19.09 -16.93 15.35
C ASP A 645 18.09 -17.02 16.51
N MET A 646 16.81 -16.88 16.17
CA MET A 646 15.66 -16.84 17.08
C MET A 646 15.06 -18.23 17.27
N GLY A 647 14.74 -18.60 18.51
CA GLY A 647 14.16 -19.91 18.81
C GLY A 647 13.82 -20.07 20.30
N PRO A 648 13.88 -21.31 20.84
CA PRO A 648 14.23 -22.57 20.16
C PRO A 648 13.09 -23.16 19.29
N GLY A 649 11.86 -22.70 19.49
CA GLY A 649 10.67 -23.18 18.78
C GLY A 649 9.73 -22.05 18.34
N PRO A 650 8.53 -22.39 17.87
CA PRO A 650 7.50 -21.42 17.48
C PRO A 650 6.67 -20.93 18.69
N GLY A 651 6.10 -19.71 18.59
CA GLY A 651 5.18 -19.13 19.58
C GLY A 651 5.76 -19.05 20.98
N VAL A 652 5.05 -19.57 22.00
CA VAL A 652 5.49 -19.55 23.41
C VAL A 652 6.83 -20.27 23.65
N MET A 653 7.18 -21.22 22.78
CA MET A 653 8.46 -21.92 22.79
C MET A 653 9.58 -21.14 22.07
N GLY A 654 9.26 -19.99 21.49
CA GLY A 654 10.19 -19.07 20.85
C GLY A 654 10.52 -17.87 21.73
N GLY A 655 10.90 -16.77 21.09
CA GLY A 655 11.08 -15.48 21.75
C GLY A 655 12.43 -15.32 22.45
N GLU A 656 13.40 -16.17 22.15
CA GLU A 656 14.75 -16.12 22.69
C GLU A 656 15.78 -16.10 21.55
N ILE A 657 16.92 -15.44 21.78
CA ILE A 657 18.08 -15.53 20.88
C ILE A 657 18.88 -16.76 21.28
N ILE A 658 18.94 -17.76 20.39
CA ILE A 658 19.65 -19.03 20.63
C ILE A 658 21.13 -18.90 20.32
N ALA A 659 21.45 -18.17 19.25
CA ALA A 659 22.81 -17.92 18.83
C ALA A 659 22.87 -16.56 18.14
N LYS A 660 23.99 -15.86 18.28
CA LYS A 660 24.29 -14.63 17.56
C LYS A 660 25.78 -14.56 17.27
N GLY A 661 26.17 -14.07 16.10
CA GLY A 661 27.58 -14.04 15.70
C GLY A 661 27.80 -14.17 14.20
N THR A 662 29.00 -14.59 13.85
CA THR A 662 29.44 -14.96 12.50
C THR A 662 28.85 -16.31 12.07
N LEU A 663 28.87 -16.59 10.76
CA LEU A 663 28.43 -17.87 10.20
C LEU A 663 29.01 -19.09 10.95
N LYS A 664 30.31 -19.05 11.25
CA LYS A 664 31.00 -20.15 11.95
C LYS A 664 30.42 -20.39 13.34
N GLU A 665 30.14 -19.34 14.09
CA GLU A 665 29.56 -19.43 15.44
C GLU A 665 28.13 -19.97 15.40
N ILE A 666 27.32 -19.58 14.40
CA ILE A 666 25.99 -20.14 14.19
C ILE A 666 26.07 -21.62 13.79
N MET A 667 27.01 -21.99 12.91
CA MET A 667 27.26 -23.38 12.52
C MET A 667 27.82 -24.23 13.66
N GLU A 668 28.45 -23.67 14.68
CA GLU A 668 28.88 -24.43 15.87
C GLU A 668 27.77 -24.50 16.93
N SER A 669 26.73 -23.68 16.80
CA SER A 669 25.61 -23.66 17.72
C SER A 669 24.73 -24.92 17.66
N GLY A 670 23.99 -25.18 18.74
CA GLY A 670 22.98 -26.23 18.82
C GLY A 670 21.65 -25.88 18.12
N SER A 671 21.57 -24.74 17.44
CA SER A 671 20.31 -24.23 16.89
C SER A 671 19.81 -25.03 15.68
N VAL A 672 18.52 -24.89 15.37
CA VAL A 672 17.93 -25.56 14.20
C VAL A 672 18.57 -25.05 12.91
N THR A 673 18.76 -23.74 12.79
CA THR A 673 19.40 -23.08 11.65
C THR A 673 20.85 -23.55 11.49
N GLY A 674 21.63 -23.58 12.59
CA GLY A 674 23.01 -24.05 12.59
C GLY A 674 23.14 -25.50 12.10
N ARG A 675 22.18 -26.38 12.45
CA ARG A 675 22.13 -27.76 11.92
C ARG A 675 21.90 -27.79 10.41
N TRP A 676 21.03 -26.94 9.90
CA TRP A 676 20.77 -26.84 8.46
C TRP A 676 21.93 -26.20 7.70
N LEU A 677 22.70 -25.30 8.31
CA LEU A 677 23.92 -24.75 7.69
C LEU A 677 25.08 -25.74 7.66
N ARG A 678 25.20 -26.62 8.67
CA ARG A 678 26.22 -27.68 8.70
C ARG A 678 25.95 -28.79 7.68
N ASP A 679 24.69 -29.13 7.50
CA ASP A 679 24.24 -30.23 6.65
C ASP A 679 22.99 -29.78 5.87
N PRO A 680 23.13 -28.79 4.97
CA PRO A 680 22.02 -28.30 4.14
C PRO A 680 21.50 -29.38 3.19
N GLU A 681 22.35 -30.37 2.97
CA GLU A 681 22.38 -31.33 1.89
C GLU A 681 21.90 -32.73 2.34
N LYS A 682 21.16 -32.85 3.46
CA LYS A 682 20.49 -34.12 3.79
C LYS A 682 19.69 -34.63 2.61
N ARG A 683 20.13 -35.75 2.03
CA ARG A 683 19.58 -36.36 0.81
C ARG A 683 18.05 -36.35 0.80
N ALA A 684 17.48 -35.68 -0.19
CA ALA A 684 16.09 -35.87 -0.54
C ALA A 684 16.00 -37.10 -1.43
N THR A 685 15.24 -38.12 -1.02
CA THR A 685 15.01 -39.30 -1.87
C THR A 685 13.69 -39.14 -2.63
N PRO A 686 13.71 -39.02 -3.97
CA PRO A 686 12.48 -39.03 -4.76
C PRO A 686 11.72 -40.33 -4.49
N ARG A 687 10.39 -40.25 -4.28
CA ARG A 687 9.56 -41.44 -4.06
C ARG A 687 9.20 -42.17 -5.35
N GLY A 688 9.23 -41.48 -6.49
CA GLY A 688 9.10 -42.08 -7.82
C GLY A 688 7.77 -42.78 -8.07
N ARG A 689 6.64 -42.25 -7.57
CA ARG A 689 5.32 -42.82 -7.90
C ARG A 689 5.10 -42.77 -9.42
N LYS A 690 4.71 -43.90 -10.01
CA LYS A 690 4.37 -43.96 -11.44
C LYS A 690 2.97 -43.40 -11.66
N PRO A 691 2.79 -42.39 -12.53
CA PRO A 691 1.48 -41.83 -12.79
C PRO A 691 0.59 -42.80 -13.59
N GLU A 692 -0.62 -43.02 -13.12
CA GLU A 692 -1.62 -43.91 -13.76
C GLU A 692 -2.61 -43.15 -14.66
N LYS A 693 -2.83 -41.85 -14.38
CA LYS A 693 -3.81 -41.00 -15.03
C LYS A 693 -3.20 -39.63 -15.36
N TRP A 694 -3.73 -38.98 -16.39
CA TRP A 694 -3.23 -37.70 -16.90
C TRP A 694 -4.38 -36.76 -17.25
N MET A 695 -4.24 -35.51 -16.82
CA MET A 695 -5.03 -34.36 -17.25
C MET A 695 -4.26 -33.61 -18.34
N THR A 696 -4.96 -33.00 -19.30
CA THR A 696 -4.32 -32.21 -20.36
C THR A 696 -4.94 -30.82 -20.46
N ILE A 697 -4.09 -29.80 -20.61
CA ILE A 697 -4.47 -28.42 -20.91
C ILE A 697 -4.03 -28.15 -22.35
N ASP A 698 -4.99 -27.93 -23.25
CA ASP A 698 -4.73 -27.70 -24.66
C ASP A 698 -4.84 -26.21 -24.99
N GLY A 699 -3.87 -25.69 -25.76
CA GLY A 699 -3.96 -24.36 -26.35
C GLY A 699 -3.88 -23.18 -25.38
N ALA A 700 -3.27 -23.33 -24.20
CA ALA A 700 -3.13 -22.23 -23.25
C ALA A 700 -2.26 -21.09 -23.81
N ARG A 701 -2.86 -19.91 -24.03
CA ARG A 701 -2.27 -18.75 -24.72
C ARG A 701 -2.41 -17.44 -23.95
N GLU A 702 -2.83 -17.50 -22.68
CA GLU A 702 -2.91 -16.32 -21.82
C GLU A 702 -1.52 -15.73 -21.54
N ASN A 703 -1.42 -14.39 -21.51
CA ASN A 703 -0.17 -13.65 -21.35
C ASN A 703 0.94 -14.09 -22.32
N ASN A 704 2.00 -14.73 -21.81
CA ASN A 704 3.16 -15.15 -22.58
C ASN A 704 3.17 -16.64 -22.95
N LEU A 705 2.11 -17.40 -22.59
CA LEU A 705 2.00 -18.83 -22.91
C LEU A 705 1.88 -19.07 -24.42
N LYS A 706 2.46 -20.17 -24.91
CA LYS A 706 2.64 -20.42 -26.35
C LYS A 706 1.65 -21.40 -26.98
N GLY A 707 0.69 -21.90 -26.20
CA GLY A 707 -0.36 -22.79 -26.69
C GLY A 707 0.02 -24.27 -26.78
N GLU A 708 1.19 -24.67 -26.29
CA GLU A 708 1.61 -26.07 -26.28
C GLU A 708 0.72 -26.92 -25.33
N PRO A 709 0.38 -28.17 -25.71
CA PRO A 709 -0.43 -29.03 -24.86
C PRO A 709 0.37 -29.48 -23.63
N VAL A 710 -0.14 -29.18 -22.44
CA VAL A 710 0.52 -29.51 -21.17
C VAL A 710 -0.17 -30.71 -20.52
N LYS A 711 0.57 -31.81 -20.33
CA LYS A 711 0.09 -33.01 -19.65
C LYS A 711 0.51 -33.00 -18.18
N ILE A 712 -0.46 -33.17 -17.28
CA ILE A 712 -0.27 -33.16 -15.83
C ILE A 712 -0.68 -34.53 -15.27
N PRO A 713 0.22 -35.25 -14.59
CA PRO A 713 -0.13 -36.53 -13.98
C PRO A 713 -1.04 -36.32 -12.76
N LEU A 714 -2.00 -37.24 -12.59
CA LEU A 714 -2.95 -37.26 -11.48
C LEU A 714 -2.53 -38.32 -10.45
N ASN A 715 -3.04 -38.16 -9.22
CA ASN A 715 -2.73 -38.99 -8.04
C ASN A 715 -1.24 -38.99 -7.65
N THR A 716 -0.54 -37.90 -7.97
CA THR A 716 0.87 -37.66 -7.69
C THR A 716 1.08 -36.25 -7.13
N LEU A 717 2.23 -36.01 -6.50
CA LEU A 717 2.70 -34.65 -6.17
C LEU A 717 3.45 -34.06 -7.38
N VAL A 718 2.88 -33.03 -8.01
CA VAL A 718 3.44 -32.39 -9.21
C VAL A 718 3.99 -31.01 -8.85
N GLY A 719 5.27 -30.77 -9.15
CA GLY A 719 5.90 -29.46 -9.03
C GLY A 719 5.90 -28.71 -10.36
N VAL A 720 5.37 -27.49 -10.40
CA VAL A 720 5.46 -26.59 -11.55
C VAL A 720 6.50 -25.51 -11.22
N CYS A 721 7.61 -25.52 -11.95
CA CYS A 721 8.81 -24.74 -11.65
C CYS A 721 9.31 -23.96 -12.89
N GLY A 722 10.40 -23.22 -12.72
CA GLY A 722 11.00 -22.34 -13.73
C GLY A 722 11.16 -20.89 -13.26
N VAL A 723 11.88 -20.07 -14.03
CA VAL A 723 12.26 -18.69 -13.65
C VAL A 723 11.07 -17.74 -13.43
N SER A 724 11.28 -16.61 -12.76
CA SER A 724 10.24 -15.60 -12.54
C SER A 724 9.68 -15.08 -13.87
N GLY A 725 8.35 -14.98 -13.98
CA GLY A 725 7.69 -14.55 -15.21
C GLY A 725 7.63 -15.57 -16.35
N SER A 726 8.01 -16.84 -16.15
CA SER A 726 7.94 -17.88 -17.19
C SER A 726 6.51 -18.33 -17.56
N GLY A 727 5.50 -17.94 -16.77
CA GLY A 727 4.08 -18.26 -17.02
C GLY A 727 3.46 -19.28 -16.04
N LYS A 728 4.15 -19.67 -14.96
CA LYS A 728 3.69 -20.69 -14.00
C LYS A 728 2.30 -20.42 -13.41
N SER A 729 2.13 -19.26 -12.77
CA SER A 729 0.84 -18.86 -12.18
C SER A 729 -0.22 -18.63 -13.25
N THR A 730 0.17 -18.14 -14.44
CA THR A 730 -0.77 -17.97 -15.55
C THR A 730 -1.34 -19.32 -16.03
N LEU A 731 -0.50 -20.34 -16.15
CA LEU A 731 -0.93 -21.68 -16.55
C LEU A 731 -1.80 -22.35 -15.48
N ILE A 732 -1.33 -22.36 -14.24
CA ILE A 732 -1.93 -23.18 -13.18
C ILE A 732 -3.06 -22.47 -12.43
N ILE A 733 -2.94 -21.17 -12.17
CA ILE A 733 -3.91 -20.43 -11.35
C ILE A 733 -4.88 -19.67 -12.25
N ASP A 734 -4.36 -18.82 -13.15
CA ASP A 734 -5.20 -17.95 -13.98
C ASP A 734 -5.97 -18.71 -15.07
N THR A 735 -5.44 -19.84 -15.53
CA THR A 735 -6.08 -20.70 -16.54
C THR A 735 -6.72 -21.90 -15.88
N LEU A 736 -5.94 -22.91 -15.45
CA LEU A 736 -6.48 -24.16 -14.91
C LEU A 736 -7.34 -23.94 -13.65
N GLY A 737 -6.83 -23.22 -12.66
CA GLY A 737 -7.52 -22.95 -11.41
C GLY A 737 -8.85 -22.24 -11.63
N ARG A 738 -8.88 -21.16 -12.43
CA ARG A 738 -10.12 -20.41 -12.71
C ARG A 738 -11.16 -21.22 -13.47
N VAL A 739 -10.76 -22.14 -14.35
CA VAL A 739 -11.72 -23.03 -15.04
C VAL A 739 -12.33 -24.03 -14.06
N LEU A 740 -11.51 -24.62 -13.18
CA LEU A 740 -11.95 -25.73 -12.32
C LEU A 740 -12.57 -25.27 -10.98
N ASP A 741 -12.25 -24.08 -10.50
CA ASP A 741 -12.80 -23.45 -9.29
C ASP A 741 -13.17 -21.97 -9.57
N PRO A 742 -14.22 -21.72 -10.36
CA PRO A 742 -14.57 -20.36 -10.80
C PRO A 742 -15.02 -19.47 -9.64
N ILE A 743 -14.51 -18.24 -9.60
CA ILE A 743 -14.81 -17.25 -8.57
C ILE A 743 -16.30 -16.83 -8.66
N LYS A 744 -17.09 -17.21 -7.66
CA LYS A 744 -18.51 -16.78 -7.56
C LYS A 744 -18.60 -15.38 -6.95
N HIS A 745 -18.89 -14.37 -7.77
CA HIS A 745 -19.15 -13.01 -7.26
C HIS A 745 -20.53 -12.89 -6.61
N THR A 746 -20.56 -12.31 -5.41
CA THR A 746 -21.79 -11.93 -4.68
C THR A 746 -22.10 -10.43 -4.77
N THR A 747 -21.27 -9.65 -5.48
CA THR A 747 -21.40 -8.19 -5.63
C THR A 747 -21.18 -7.74 -7.07
N SER A 748 -21.79 -6.62 -7.45
CA SER A 748 -21.88 -6.10 -8.83
C SER A 748 -20.61 -5.40 -9.35
N VAL A 749 -19.54 -5.37 -8.56
CA VAL A 749 -18.25 -4.76 -8.93
C VAL A 749 -17.16 -5.83 -8.88
N ALA A 750 -16.68 -6.23 -10.05
CA ALA A 750 -15.51 -7.09 -10.15
C ALA A 750 -14.24 -6.24 -9.93
N LYS A 751 -13.44 -6.60 -8.93
CA LYS A 751 -12.12 -5.98 -8.68
C LYS A 751 -10.98 -6.77 -9.32
N GLU A 752 -11.27 -7.95 -9.88
CA GLU A 752 -10.30 -8.91 -10.43
C GLU A 752 -10.83 -9.51 -11.75
N PRO A 753 -9.96 -9.94 -12.68
CA PRO A 753 -10.36 -10.65 -13.90
C PRO A 753 -11.14 -11.92 -13.57
N LEU A 754 -12.31 -12.09 -14.18
CA LEU A 754 -13.22 -13.22 -13.93
C LEU A 754 -13.01 -14.37 -14.92
N ASP A 755 -12.62 -14.03 -16.13
CA ASP A 755 -12.47 -15.01 -17.20
C ASP A 755 -11.19 -15.82 -16.99
N PRO A 756 -11.24 -17.15 -17.21
CA PRO A 756 -10.04 -17.96 -17.26
C PRO A 756 -9.16 -17.48 -18.41
N GLY A 757 -7.84 -17.66 -18.27
CA GLY A 757 -6.91 -17.37 -19.35
C GLY A 757 -7.27 -18.08 -20.66
N ALA A 758 -6.96 -17.46 -21.80
CA ALA A 758 -7.25 -18.02 -23.12
C ALA A 758 -6.69 -19.44 -23.27
N HIS A 759 -7.55 -20.41 -23.60
CA HIS A 759 -7.19 -21.82 -23.82
C HIS A 759 -8.21 -22.49 -24.76
N ASP A 760 -7.87 -23.68 -25.29
CA ASP A 760 -8.77 -24.44 -26.18
C ASP A 760 -9.65 -25.42 -25.40
N SER A 761 -9.06 -26.26 -24.55
CA SER A 761 -9.81 -27.21 -23.71
C SER A 761 -9.01 -27.72 -22.52
N ILE A 762 -9.71 -28.17 -21.47
CA ILE A 762 -9.13 -28.93 -20.36
C ILE A 762 -9.84 -30.29 -20.29
N ASN A 763 -9.04 -31.35 -20.34
CA ASN A 763 -9.54 -32.73 -20.48
C ASN A 763 -9.09 -33.61 -19.31
N ASN A 764 -9.95 -34.55 -18.89
CA ASN A 764 -9.72 -35.51 -17.79
C ASN A 764 -9.45 -34.88 -16.41
N GLN A 765 -10.15 -33.79 -16.09
CA GLN A 765 -10.04 -33.11 -14.78
C GLN A 765 -10.71 -33.90 -13.64
N PRO A 766 -10.20 -33.82 -12.40
CA PRO A 766 -10.83 -34.44 -11.22
C PRO A 766 -12.20 -33.85 -10.87
N GLN A 767 -13.00 -34.58 -10.07
CA GLN A 767 -14.37 -34.16 -9.70
C GLN A 767 -14.44 -32.85 -8.92
N LYS A 768 -13.44 -32.58 -8.10
CA LYS A 768 -13.36 -31.38 -7.26
C LYS A 768 -11.97 -30.78 -7.36
N THR A 769 -11.91 -29.46 -7.50
CA THR A 769 -10.65 -28.70 -7.41
C THR A 769 -10.72 -27.72 -6.25
N GLN A 770 -9.62 -27.55 -5.53
CA GLN A 770 -9.48 -26.58 -4.46
C GLN A 770 -8.17 -25.81 -4.65
N ILE A 771 -8.29 -24.50 -4.85
CA ILE A 771 -7.13 -23.60 -4.83
C ILE A 771 -6.85 -23.21 -3.39
N ILE A 772 -5.59 -23.36 -2.97
CA ILE A 772 -5.10 -22.98 -1.65
C ILE A 772 -4.05 -21.88 -1.81
N ASP A 773 -4.53 -20.63 -1.81
CA ASP A 773 -3.69 -19.44 -1.86
C ASP A 773 -3.26 -18.97 -0.45
N GLN A 774 -2.30 -18.04 -0.39
CA GLN A 774 -1.78 -17.45 0.85
C GLN A 774 -2.60 -16.26 1.37
N THR A 775 -3.68 -15.88 0.69
CA THR A 775 -4.47 -14.72 1.09
C THR A 775 -5.19 -14.99 2.42
N ARG A 776 -5.34 -13.95 3.23
CA ARG A 776 -6.12 -14.02 4.48
C ARG A 776 -7.63 -14.02 4.24
N LYS A 777 -8.08 -14.15 2.98
CA LYS A 777 -9.49 -14.05 2.57
C LYS A 777 -10.33 -15.13 3.27
N GLY A 778 -11.36 -14.69 3.98
CA GLY A 778 -12.26 -15.59 4.74
C GLY A 778 -11.71 -16.02 6.11
N ILE A 779 -10.47 -15.70 6.46
CA ILE A 779 -9.89 -16.02 7.76
C ILE A 779 -10.11 -14.84 8.70
N GLN A 780 -11.10 -14.94 9.58
CA GLN A 780 -11.29 -13.97 10.67
C GLN A 780 -10.42 -14.31 11.87
N SER A 781 -10.34 -15.60 12.20
CA SER A 781 -9.50 -16.19 13.23
C SER A 781 -9.41 -17.71 13.01
N PRO A 782 -8.40 -18.41 13.56
CA PRO A 782 -8.29 -19.87 13.46
C PRO A 782 -9.56 -20.60 13.92
N VAL A 783 -10.16 -20.20 15.04
CA VAL A 783 -11.37 -20.82 15.61
C VAL A 783 -12.58 -20.76 14.71
N LYS A 784 -12.82 -19.60 14.08
CA LYS A 784 -13.95 -19.39 13.16
C LYS A 784 -13.69 -20.11 11.85
N PHE A 785 -12.46 -20.06 11.35
CA PHE A 785 -12.09 -20.65 10.07
C PHE A 785 -12.13 -22.19 10.10
N LEU A 786 -11.64 -22.82 11.18
CA LEU A 786 -11.73 -24.27 11.40
C LEU A 786 -13.15 -24.74 11.78
N GLY A 787 -14.11 -23.81 11.92
CA GLY A 787 -15.49 -24.12 12.28
C GLY A 787 -15.65 -24.67 13.70
N ILE A 788 -14.75 -24.29 14.61
CA ILE A 788 -14.70 -24.73 16.01
C ILE A 788 -15.56 -23.83 16.90
N ASP A 789 -15.61 -22.53 16.60
CA ASP A 789 -16.29 -21.49 17.40
C ASP A 789 -17.72 -21.87 17.82
N LYS A 790 -18.58 -22.20 16.84
CA LYS A 790 -19.96 -22.62 17.10
C LYS A 790 -20.07 -23.91 17.92
N LYS A 791 -19.08 -24.81 17.79
CA LYS A 791 -19.05 -26.08 18.53
C LYS A 791 -18.69 -25.83 19.99
N LEU A 792 -17.72 -24.94 20.25
CA LEU A 792 -17.34 -24.52 21.60
C LEU A 792 -18.50 -23.79 22.29
N VAL A 793 -19.12 -22.80 21.63
CA VAL A 793 -20.27 -22.07 22.20
C VAL A 793 -21.37 -23.04 22.62
N LYS A 794 -21.68 -24.03 21.79
CA LYS A 794 -22.70 -25.04 22.09
C LYS A 794 -22.33 -25.91 23.30
N ILE A 795 -21.08 -26.38 23.38
CA ILE A 795 -20.62 -27.19 24.51
C ILE A 795 -20.71 -26.40 25.83
N PHE A 796 -20.43 -25.09 25.79
CA PHE A 796 -20.59 -24.21 26.94
C PHE A 796 -22.06 -23.98 27.31
N ALA A 797 -22.94 -23.81 26.33
CA ALA A 797 -24.38 -23.61 26.57
C ALA A 797 -25.09 -24.84 27.13
N ASP A 798 -24.65 -26.06 26.76
CA ASP A 798 -25.19 -27.33 27.24
C ASP A 798 -24.78 -27.62 28.71
N ARG A 799 -24.06 -26.72 29.38
CA ARG A 799 -23.60 -26.87 30.76
C ARG A 799 -24.71 -26.59 31.78
N PRO A 800 -24.80 -27.35 32.89
CA PRO A 800 -25.73 -27.06 33.98
C PRO A 800 -25.59 -25.63 34.52
N GLU A 801 -24.36 -25.11 34.60
CA GLU A 801 -24.07 -23.75 35.04
C GLU A 801 -24.65 -22.69 34.08
N ALA A 802 -24.54 -22.91 32.77
CA ALA A 802 -25.12 -22.03 31.74
C ALA A 802 -26.66 -22.05 31.78
N HIS A 803 -27.25 -23.24 31.94
CA HIS A 803 -28.70 -23.40 32.10
C HIS A 803 -29.22 -22.68 33.35
N ALA A 804 -28.50 -22.76 34.48
CA ALA A 804 -28.87 -22.07 35.72
C ALA A 804 -28.88 -20.54 35.57
N LEU A 805 -27.97 -19.99 34.74
CA LEU A 805 -27.88 -18.56 34.44
C LEU A 805 -28.80 -18.13 33.27
N GLY A 806 -29.54 -19.05 32.66
CA GLY A 806 -30.40 -18.76 31.50
C GLY A 806 -29.61 -18.31 30.27
N LEU A 807 -28.36 -18.78 30.13
CA LEU A 807 -27.46 -18.49 29.03
C LEU A 807 -27.57 -19.57 27.96
N ASP A 808 -28.07 -19.21 26.79
CA ASP A 808 -28.18 -20.09 25.62
C ASP A 808 -27.06 -19.81 24.59
N ASP A 809 -26.98 -20.63 23.54
CA ASP A 809 -26.01 -20.48 22.44
C ASP A 809 -25.93 -19.04 21.89
N LYS A 810 -27.08 -18.34 21.83
CA LYS A 810 -27.18 -16.99 21.27
C LYS A 810 -26.60 -15.94 22.21
N LYS A 811 -26.85 -16.07 23.51
CA LYS A 811 -26.31 -15.15 24.52
C LYS A 811 -24.80 -15.34 24.68
N LEU A 812 -24.33 -16.59 24.79
CA LEU A 812 -22.90 -16.89 24.93
C LEU A 812 -22.10 -16.55 23.66
N GLY A 813 -22.71 -16.73 22.47
CA GLY A 813 -22.09 -16.41 21.18
C GLY A 813 -22.17 -14.94 20.78
N LYS A 814 -22.66 -14.04 21.65
CA LYS A 814 -22.84 -12.62 21.32
C LYS A 814 -21.49 -11.90 21.26
N SER A 815 -21.27 -11.18 20.16
CA SER A 815 -20.04 -10.41 19.97
C SER A 815 -20.06 -9.10 20.77
N CYS A 816 -18.87 -8.62 21.14
CA CYS A 816 -18.68 -7.30 21.75
C CYS A 816 -19.31 -6.20 20.88
N SER A 817 -20.04 -5.28 21.49
CA SER A 817 -20.77 -4.20 20.81
C SER A 817 -19.86 -3.10 20.26
N VAL A 818 -18.69 -2.89 20.86
CA VAL A 818 -17.75 -1.81 20.50
C VAL A 818 -16.93 -2.22 19.27
N CYS A 819 -16.10 -3.25 19.42
CA CYS A 819 -15.24 -3.75 18.36
C CYS A 819 -15.99 -4.65 17.35
N ARG A 820 -17.29 -4.91 17.57
CA ARG A 820 -18.13 -5.79 16.74
C ARG A 820 -17.55 -7.19 16.58
N GLY A 821 -16.89 -7.67 17.63
CA GLY A 821 -16.26 -8.99 17.69
C GLY A 821 -14.89 -9.10 17.00
N SER A 822 -14.25 -7.99 16.63
CA SER A 822 -12.86 -8.01 16.14
C SER A 822 -11.82 -8.18 17.27
N GLY A 823 -12.20 -7.88 18.52
CA GLY A 823 -11.29 -7.80 19.66
C GLY A 823 -10.30 -6.62 19.61
N THR A 824 -10.27 -5.86 18.51
CA THR A 824 -9.28 -4.83 18.24
C THR A 824 -9.88 -3.60 17.57
N ASP A 825 -9.37 -2.43 17.92
CA ASP A 825 -9.78 -1.14 17.38
C ASP A 825 -8.75 -0.66 16.36
N ARG A 826 -9.22 -0.19 15.20
CA ARG A 826 -8.36 0.33 14.13
C ARG A 826 -8.24 1.83 14.24
N ILE A 827 -7.02 2.33 14.38
CA ILE A 827 -6.72 3.76 14.44
C ILE A 827 -6.09 4.18 13.12
N ASP A 828 -6.70 5.19 12.48
CA ASP A 828 -6.13 5.83 11.29
C ASP A 828 -5.04 6.83 11.71
N MET A 829 -3.87 6.69 11.09
CA MET A 829 -2.66 7.46 11.39
C MET A 829 -2.36 8.51 10.31
N GLY A 830 -3.30 8.75 9.38
CA GLY A 830 -3.14 9.73 8.31
C GLY A 830 -2.18 9.25 7.22
N PHE A 831 -0.93 9.73 7.23
CA PHE A 831 0.09 9.37 6.23
C PHE A 831 0.88 8.11 6.59
N LEU A 832 0.82 7.65 7.85
CA LEU A 832 1.36 6.37 8.28
C LEU A 832 0.33 5.25 8.13
N PRO A 833 0.77 3.98 8.02
CA PRO A 833 -0.15 2.84 8.05
C PRO A 833 -1.02 2.85 9.32
N ALA A 834 -2.29 2.48 9.17
CA ALA A 834 -3.20 2.32 10.29
C ALA A 834 -2.68 1.25 11.26
N ILE A 835 -2.91 1.47 12.55
CA ILE A 835 -2.51 0.56 13.63
C ILE A 835 -3.76 -0.09 14.25
N TYR A 836 -3.55 -1.23 14.91
CA TYR A 836 -4.59 -1.96 15.61
C TYR A 836 -4.23 -2.03 17.09
N THR A 837 -5.15 -1.64 17.97
CA THR A 837 -5.01 -1.72 19.42
C THR A 837 -6.01 -2.70 20.01
N GLU A 838 -5.71 -3.26 21.18
CA GLU A 838 -6.64 -4.14 21.88
C GLU A 838 -7.91 -3.37 22.30
N CYS A 839 -9.09 -3.98 22.11
CA CYS A 839 -10.34 -3.36 22.54
C CYS A 839 -10.48 -3.45 24.06
N GLU A 840 -10.51 -2.31 24.73
CA GLU A 840 -10.56 -2.18 26.19
C GLU A 840 -11.81 -2.85 26.81
N VAL A 841 -12.94 -2.83 26.10
CA VAL A 841 -14.23 -3.34 26.63
C VAL A 841 -14.26 -4.86 26.73
N CYS A 842 -13.64 -5.56 25.78
CA CYS A 842 -13.64 -7.02 25.75
C CYS A 842 -12.27 -7.63 26.08
N ALA A 843 -11.28 -6.79 26.42
CA ALA A 843 -9.89 -7.20 26.64
C ALA A 843 -9.40 -8.16 25.54
N GLY A 844 -9.58 -7.74 24.29
CA GLY A 844 -9.09 -8.49 23.12
C GLY A 844 -9.94 -9.68 22.69
N THR A 845 -10.95 -10.09 23.47
CA THR A 845 -11.64 -11.37 23.26
C THR A 845 -12.72 -11.33 22.19
N GLY A 846 -13.32 -10.17 21.92
CA GLY A 846 -14.41 -10.03 20.96
C GLY A 846 -15.77 -10.60 21.42
N TYR A 847 -15.87 -11.20 22.61
CA TYR A 847 -17.12 -11.69 23.20
C TYR A 847 -17.76 -10.67 24.13
N SER A 848 -19.05 -10.88 24.45
CA SER A 848 -19.76 -10.13 25.47
C SER A 848 -19.40 -10.60 26.89
N GLN A 849 -19.80 -9.84 27.91
CA GLN A 849 -19.51 -10.15 29.31
C GLN A 849 -20.08 -11.50 29.76
N GLU A 850 -21.27 -11.86 29.28
CA GLU A 850 -21.97 -13.09 29.64
C GLU A 850 -21.18 -14.37 29.27
N ALA A 851 -20.26 -14.28 28.31
CA ALA A 851 -19.39 -15.40 27.94
C ALA A 851 -18.34 -15.76 29.01
N TRP A 852 -18.09 -14.86 29.98
CA TRP A 852 -17.12 -15.08 31.06
C TRP A 852 -17.68 -15.89 32.23
N ASP A 853 -19.00 -15.94 32.39
CA ASP A 853 -19.66 -16.48 33.58
C ASP A 853 -19.66 -18.01 33.65
N VAL A 854 -19.53 -18.68 32.51
CA VAL A 854 -19.55 -20.14 32.39
C VAL A 854 -18.12 -20.65 32.20
N LYS A 855 -17.70 -21.63 33.01
CA LYS A 855 -16.37 -22.25 32.93
C LYS A 855 -16.43 -23.74 32.59
N LEU A 856 -15.48 -24.19 31.78
CA LEU A 856 -15.26 -25.58 31.41
C LEU A 856 -13.75 -25.89 31.49
N HIS A 857 -13.37 -27.00 32.11
CA HIS A 857 -11.97 -27.32 32.40
C HIS A 857 -11.21 -26.19 33.16
N GLY A 858 -11.93 -25.38 33.94
CA GLY A 858 -11.35 -24.23 34.66
C GLY A 858 -11.27 -22.93 33.86
N TYR A 859 -11.59 -22.94 32.56
CA TYR A 859 -11.52 -21.79 31.66
C TYR A 859 -12.91 -21.37 31.18
N SER A 860 -13.14 -20.07 31.08
CA SER A 860 -14.29 -19.49 30.37
C SER A 860 -14.07 -19.54 28.85
N LEU A 861 -15.15 -19.35 28.08
CA LEU A 861 -15.05 -19.34 26.62
C LEU A 861 -14.07 -18.27 26.08
N PRO A 862 -14.05 -17.03 26.62
CA PRO A 862 -13.06 -16.03 26.24
C PRO A 862 -11.62 -16.44 26.62
N GLU A 863 -11.42 -17.12 27.74
CA GLU A 863 -10.09 -17.61 28.16
C GLU A 863 -9.57 -18.72 27.25
N ILE A 864 -10.41 -19.69 26.84
CA ILE A 864 -10.03 -20.74 25.87
C ILE A 864 -9.57 -20.13 24.55
N ASN A 865 -10.22 -19.06 24.12
CA ASN A 865 -9.89 -18.35 22.89
C ASN A 865 -8.53 -17.64 22.92
N LYS A 866 -7.94 -17.44 24.11
CA LYS A 866 -6.57 -16.91 24.29
C LYS A 866 -5.50 -18.00 24.36
N LEU A 867 -5.90 -19.27 24.46
CA LEU A 867 -4.96 -20.40 24.45
C LEU A 867 -4.47 -20.73 23.03
N THR A 868 -3.34 -21.40 22.95
CA THR A 868 -2.79 -21.92 21.70
C THR A 868 -3.59 -23.14 21.20
N ILE A 869 -3.54 -23.40 19.89
CA ILE A 869 -4.19 -24.57 19.28
C ILE A 869 -3.77 -25.88 19.97
N THR A 870 -2.50 -26.03 20.36
CA THR A 870 -2.00 -27.20 21.09
C THR A 870 -2.62 -27.34 22.47
N GLU A 871 -2.68 -26.25 23.25
CA GLU A 871 -3.29 -26.28 24.58
C GLU A 871 -4.77 -26.64 24.52
N VAL A 872 -5.49 -26.06 23.55
CA VAL A 872 -6.92 -26.36 23.34
C VAL A 872 -7.11 -27.82 22.89
N TYR A 873 -6.22 -28.34 22.04
CA TYR A 873 -6.28 -29.74 21.65
C TYR A 873 -6.14 -30.67 22.86
N GLU A 874 -5.21 -30.40 23.77
CA GLU A 874 -5.04 -31.21 24.98
C GLU A 874 -6.26 -31.17 25.91
N LEU A 875 -6.95 -30.02 25.99
CA LEU A 875 -8.18 -29.87 26.76
C LEU A 875 -9.37 -30.65 26.14
N PHE A 876 -9.44 -30.74 24.81
CA PHE A 876 -10.60 -31.29 24.08
C PHE A 876 -10.28 -32.54 23.24
N LYS A 877 -9.19 -33.25 23.54
CA LYS A 877 -8.73 -34.41 22.74
C LYS A 877 -9.75 -35.53 22.61
N ASP A 878 -10.64 -35.67 23.59
CA ASP A 878 -11.69 -36.69 23.61
C ASP A 878 -12.93 -36.29 22.78
N GLU A 879 -13.10 -35.00 22.45
CA GLU A 879 -14.21 -34.51 21.62
C GLU A 879 -13.77 -34.45 20.15
N VAL A 880 -14.04 -35.53 19.42
CA VAL A 880 -13.61 -35.73 18.01
C VAL A 880 -13.90 -34.53 17.11
N ARG A 881 -15.06 -33.88 17.28
CA ARG A 881 -15.48 -32.74 16.43
C ARG A 881 -14.62 -31.49 16.62
N ILE A 882 -13.87 -31.39 17.70
CA ILE A 882 -12.92 -30.31 18.01
C ILE A 882 -11.49 -30.81 17.79
N ALA A 883 -11.18 -32.01 18.28
CA ALA A 883 -9.84 -32.59 18.23
C ALA A 883 -9.33 -32.79 16.80
N GLU A 884 -10.15 -33.24 15.85
CA GLU A 884 -9.72 -33.49 14.46
C GLU A 884 -9.22 -32.21 13.75
N PRO A 885 -9.98 -31.10 13.69
CA PRO A 885 -9.49 -29.84 13.12
C PRO A 885 -8.25 -29.27 13.81
N LEU A 886 -8.17 -29.34 15.14
CA LEU A 886 -7.01 -28.84 15.89
C LEU A 886 -5.76 -29.71 15.62
N LYS A 887 -5.93 -31.03 15.58
CA LYS A 887 -4.84 -31.95 15.25
C LYS A 887 -4.33 -31.72 13.83
N ALA A 888 -5.22 -31.51 12.86
CA ALA A 888 -4.82 -31.14 11.51
C ALA A 888 -4.01 -29.84 11.48
N ALA A 889 -4.38 -28.84 12.29
CA ALA A 889 -3.61 -27.60 12.44
C ALA A 889 -2.24 -27.82 13.11
N ILE A 890 -2.15 -28.73 14.09
CA ILE A 890 -0.88 -29.11 14.73
C ILE A 890 0.03 -29.86 13.74
N ASP A 891 -0.53 -30.80 12.96
CA ASP A 891 0.20 -31.59 11.97
C ASP A 891 0.86 -30.71 10.89
N VAL A 892 0.24 -29.58 10.53
CA VAL A 892 0.82 -28.58 9.60
C VAL A 892 1.75 -27.57 10.29
N GLY A 893 1.99 -27.71 11.60
CA GLY A 893 2.91 -26.87 12.37
C GLY A 893 2.31 -25.59 12.97
N LEU A 894 0.98 -25.44 13.01
CA LEU A 894 0.29 -24.25 13.53
C LEU A 894 -0.17 -24.36 14.99
N GLY A 895 0.29 -25.38 15.72
CA GLY A 895 -0.10 -25.61 17.11
C GLY A 895 0.16 -24.41 18.04
N TYR A 896 1.09 -23.53 17.68
CA TYR A 896 1.46 -22.35 18.45
C TYR A 896 0.52 -21.14 18.26
N LEU A 897 -0.34 -21.14 17.24
CA LEU A 897 -1.25 -20.03 17.00
C LEU A 897 -2.27 -19.94 18.13
N VAL A 898 -2.57 -18.72 18.55
CA VAL A 898 -3.66 -18.46 19.49
C VAL A 898 -5.00 -18.68 18.78
N LEU A 899 -5.92 -19.38 19.43
CA LEU A 899 -7.15 -19.88 18.84
C LEU A 899 -8.01 -18.76 18.22
N HIS A 900 -8.12 -17.61 18.91
CA HIS A 900 -8.83 -16.41 18.41
C HIS A 900 -7.90 -15.33 17.83
N GLN A 901 -6.64 -15.65 17.49
CA GLN A 901 -5.74 -14.69 16.85
C GLN A 901 -6.40 -14.02 15.62
N PRO A 902 -6.37 -12.68 15.50
CA PRO A 902 -6.97 -12.01 14.37
C PRO A 902 -6.36 -12.45 13.03
N GLY A 903 -7.18 -12.70 12.03
CA GLY A 903 -6.72 -13.19 10.73
C GLY A 903 -5.78 -12.23 9.99
N TYR A 904 -5.81 -10.93 10.31
CA TYR A 904 -4.89 -9.95 9.75
C TYR A 904 -3.46 -10.07 10.30
N SER A 905 -3.26 -10.64 11.50
CA SER A 905 -1.93 -10.80 12.09
C SER A 905 -1.25 -12.11 11.67
N LEU A 906 -1.97 -13.01 11.00
CA LEU A 906 -1.38 -14.23 10.45
C LEU A 906 -0.46 -13.91 9.27
N SER A 907 0.75 -14.47 9.25
CA SER A 907 1.59 -14.50 8.06
C SER A 907 0.89 -15.20 6.88
N GLY A 908 1.33 -14.93 5.64
CA GLY A 908 0.79 -15.61 4.46
C GLY A 908 0.96 -17.14 4.54
N GLY A 909 2.09 -17.61 5.05
CA GLY A 909 2.35 -19.04 5.26
C GLY A 909 1.50 -19.67 6.37
N GLU A 910 1.19 -18.95 7.45
CA GLU A 910 0.22 -19.41 8.46
C GLU A 910 -1.20 -19.50 7.90
N ALA A 911 -1.64 -18.46 7.17
CA ALA A 911 -2.95 -18.44 6.52
C ALA A 911 -3.12 -19.62 5.54
N GLN A 912 -2.10 -19.91 4.74
CA GLN A 912 -2.10 -21.03 3.80
C GLN A 912 -2.12 -22.39 4.52
N ARG A 913 -1.25 -22.60 5.51
CA ARG A 913 -1.22 -23.83 6.31
C ARG A 913 -2.54 -24.07 7.03
N LEU A 914 -3.22 -23.01 7.49
CA LEU A 914 -4.53 -23.11 8.13
C LEU A 914 -5.61 -23.57 7.15
N LYS A 915 -5.55 -23.14 5.88
CA LYS A 915 -6.41 -23.66 4.81
C LYS A 915 -6.14 -25.14 4.51
N ILE A 916 -4.87 -25.54 4.48
CA ILE A 916 -4.48 -26.95 4.33
C ILE A 916 -5.05 -27.77 5.49
N ALA A 917 -4.91 -27.30 6.74
CA ALA A 917 -5.47 -27.95 7.92
C ALA A 917 -7.00 -28.10 7.84
N ALA A 918 -7.71 -27.07 7.35
CA ALA A 918 -9.16 -27.14 7.17
C ALA A 918 -9.59 -28.17 6.11
N GLU A 919 -8.78 -28.39 5.06
CA GLU A 919 -9.04 -29.46 4.08
C GLU A 919 -8.71 -30.85 4.64
N LEU A 920 -7.61 -31.00 5.38
CA LEU A 920 -7.24 -32.25 6.07
C LEU A 920 -8.29 -32.68 7.10
N ALA A 921 -8.95 -31.72 7.74
CA ALA A 921 -10.01 -31.98 8.72
C ALA A 921 -11.33 -32.45 8.08
N LYS A 922 -11.49 -32.33 6.76
CA LYS A 922 -12.68 -32.83 6.05
C LYS A 922 -12.50 -34.32 5.76
N LYS A 923 -13.57 -35.09 5.84
CA LYS A 923 -13.55 -36.49 5.35
C LYS A 923 -13.16 -36.48 3.88
N ALA A 924 -12.04 -37.12 3.55
CA ALA A 924 -11.48 -37.14 2.20
C ALA A 924 -12.54 -37.60 1.17
N GLY A 925 -12.91 -36.69 0.27
CA GLY A 925 -13.58 -37.06 -0.97
C GLY A 925 -12.53 -37.64 -1.91
N LYS A 926 -12.74 -38.85 -2.42
CA LYS A 926 -11.86 -39.42 -3.46
C LYS A 926 -11.87 -38.49 -4.68
N ASP A 927 -10.73 -38.35 -5.34
CA ASP A 927 -10.59 -37.62 -6.61
C ASP A 927 -10.66 -36.08 -6.51
N THR A 928 -9.97 -35.49 -5.52
CA THR A 928 -9.80 -34.03 -5.39
C THR A 928 -8.44 -33.57 -5.94
N LEU A 929 -8.42 -32.45 -6.67
CA LEU A 929 -7.22 -31.71 -7.09
C LEU A 929 -6.94 -30.54 -6.15
N TYR A 930 -5.78 -30.50 -5.53
CA TYR A 930 -5.30 -29.38 -4.74
C TYR A 930 -4.26 -28.59 -5.53
N ILE A 931 -4.47 -27.28 -5.68
CA ILE A 931 -3.53 -26.37 -6.31
C ILE A 931 -2.98 -25.44 -5.22
N LEU A 932 -1.67 -25.45 -5.00
CA LEU A 932 -0.99 -24.60 -4.03
C LEU A 932 -0.02 -23.67 -4.73
N ASP A 933 -0.12 -22.37 -4.42
CA ASP A 933 0.78 -21.34 -4.93
C ASP A 933 1.86 -21.02 -3.89
N GLU A 934 3.11 -21.25 -4.26
CA GLU A 934 4.33 -21.06 -3.49
C GLU A 934 4.21 -21.52 -2.01
N PRO A 935 3.88 -22.80 -1.72
CA PRO A 935 3.53 -23.18 -0.37
C PRO A 935 4.71 -23.14 0.62
N THR A 936 5.95 -23.07 0.16
CA THR A 936 7.14 -22.95 1.03
C THR A 936 7.54 -21.52 1.33
N LEU A 937 6.79 -20.53 0.84
CA LEU A 937 7.10 -19.12 0.98
C LEU A 937 7.13 -18.67 2.44
N GLY A 938 8.23 -18.04 2.86
CA GLY A 938 8.42 -17.56 4.23
C GLY A 938 8.48 -18.67 5.29
N GLN A 939 8.89 -19.89 4.89
CA GLN A 939 9.03 -21.01 5.81
C GLN A 939 10.49 -21.38 6.01
N HIS A 940 10.84 -21.65 7.26
CA HIS A 940 12.12 -22.25 7.60
C HIS A 940 12.19 -23.70 7.09
N MET A 941 13.38 -24.22 6.80
CA MET A 941 13.60 -25.56 6.20
C MET A 941 12.96 -26.70 6.98
N GLU A 942 12.89 -26.57 8.31
CA GLU A 942 12.18 -27.54 9.17
C GLU A 942 10.65 -27.54 8.92
N ASP A 943 10.06 -26.36 8.67
CA ASP A 943 8.64 -26.23 8.36
C ASP A 943 8.34 -26.72 6.94
N VAL A 944 9.24 -26.45 5.97
CA VAL A 944 9.18 -27.03 4.62
C VAL A 944 9.17 -28.56 4.67
N LYS A 945 10.03 -29.16 5.49
CA LYS A 945 10.06 -30.61 5.68
C LYS A 945 8.73 -31.16 6.21
N ARG A 946 8.09 -30.48 7.17
CA ARG A 946 6.75 -30.87 7.68
C ARG A 946 5.68 -30.74 6.62
N LEU A 947 5.70 -29.65 5.85
CA LEU A 947 4.76 -29.41 4.76
C LEU A 947 4.83 -30.52 3.70
N VAL A 948 6.03 -30.95 3.29
CA VAL A 948 6.20 -32.06 2.34
C VAL A 948 5.49 -33.33 2.84
N VAL A 949 5.63 -33.66 4.13
CA VAL A 949 4.97 -34.83 4.74
C VAL A 949 3.45 -34.72 4.65
N VAL A 950 2.91 -33.53 4.92
CA VAL A 950 1.48 -33.25 4.82
C VAL A 950 0.97 -33.37 3.38
N LEU A 951 1.65 -32.76 2.42
CA LEU A 951 1.26 -32.86 1.00
C LEU A 951 1.26 -34.31 0.54
N GLN A 952 2.23 -35.11 1.01
CA GLN A 952 2.27 -36.52 0.65
C GLN A 952 1.20 -37.37 1.32
N ARG A 953 0.68 -36.96 2.49
CA ARG A 953 -0.51 -37.57 3.09
C ARG A 953 -1.74 -37.37 2.19
N LEU A 954 -1.95 -36.16 1.66
CA LEU A 954 -3.04 -35.88 0.72
C LEU A 954 -2.96 -36.78 -0.52
N VAL A 955 -1.76 -36.96 -1.08
CA VAL A 955 -1.58 -37.84 -2.25
C VAL A 955 -1.78 -39.31 -1.91
N ASN A 956 -1.35 -39.76 -0.72
CA ASN A 956 -1.59 -41.14 -0.25
C ASN A 956 -3.09 -41.47 -0.15
N GLU A 957 -3.93 -40.47 0.13
CA GLU A 957 -5.40 -40.59 0.16
C GLU A 957 -6.04 -40.57 -1.24
N LYS A 958 -5.24 -40.76 -2.31
CA LYS A 958 -5.64 -40.76 -3.73
C LYS A 958 -6.14 -39.39 -4.24
N ASN A 959 -5.63 -38.30 -3.68
CA ASN A 959 -5.81 -36.96 -4.24
C ASN A 959 -4.64 -36.59 -5.17
N SER A 960 -4.83 -35.55 -5.98
CA SER A 960 -3.78 -34.96 -6.82
C SER A 960 -3.35 -33.63 -6.24
N VAL A 961 -2.04 -33.36 -6.17
CA VAL A 961 -1.52 -32.11 -5.59
C VAL A 961 -0.57 -31.46 -6.60
N ILE A 962 -0.85 -30.23 -6.99
CA ILE A 962 0.01 -29.39 -7.81
C ILE A 962 0.55 -28.27 -6.93
N VAL A 963 1.88 -28.12 -6.90
CA VAL A 963 2.56 -27.00 -6.25
C VAL A 963 3.24 -26.15 -7.31
N VAL A 964 2.96 -24.85 -7.34
CA VAL A 964 3.73 -23.87 -8.11
C VAL A 964 4.85 -23.39 -7.20
N GLU A 965 6.10 -23.69 -7.51
CA GLU A 965 7.18 -23.52 -6.53
C GLU A 965 8.56 -23.32 -7.15
N HIS A 966 9.43 -22.67 -6.37
CA HIS A 966 10.83 -22.41 -6.66
C HIS A 966 11.80 -23.13 -5.71
N HIS A 967 11.34 -23.51 -4.50
CA HIS A 967 12.16 -24.14 -3.47
C HIS A 967 12.71 -25.51 -3.91
N PRO A 968 14.04 -25.64 -4.15
CA PRO A 968 14.63 -26.84 -4.76
C PRO A 968 14.36 -28.13 -3.99
N ARG A 969 14.34 -28.07 -2.65
CA ARG A 969 14.08 -29.25 -1.79
C ARG A 969 12.66 -29.81 -1.90
N LEU A 970 11.63 -28.95 -2.04
CA LEU A 970 10.25 -29.41 -2.25
C LEU A 970 10.11 -30.00 -3.66
N LEU A 971 10.71 -29.35 -4.66
CA LEU A 971 10.75 -29.83 -6.04
C LEU A 971 11.44 -31.20 -6.14
N ALA A 972 12.57 -31.40 -5.46
CA ALA A 972 13.28 -32.69 -5.41
C ALA A 972 12.44 -33.83 -4.78
N GLN A 973 11.41 -33.51 -4.00
CA GLN A 973 10.51 -34.46 -3.34
C GLN A 973 9.20 -34.70 -4.12
N CYS A 974 9.00 -33.98 -5.24
CA CYS A 974 7.86 -34.18 -6.11
C CYS A 974 7.97 -35.52 -6.86
N ASP A 975 6.84 -36.07 -7.25
CA ASP A 975 6.77 -37.27 -8.07
C ASP A 975 7.00 -36.93 -9.56
N TRP A 976 6.64 -35.71 -9.97
CA TRP A 976 6.80 -35.21 -11.34
C TRP A 976 7.05 -33.70 -11.34
N LEU A 977 7.88 -33.22 -12.26
CA LEU A 977 8.15 -31.80 -12.47
C LEU A 977 7.73 -31.36 -13.87
N ILE A 978 7.20 -30.14 -13.95
CA ILE A 978 6.93 -29.43 -15.20
C ILE A 978 7.65 -28.09 -15.11
N GLU A 979 8.65 -27.89 -15.95
CA GLU A 979 9.43 -26.64 -15.96
C GLU A 979 9.03 -25.76 -17.13
N LEU A 980 8.70 -24.50 -16.81
CA LEU A 980 8.38 -23.44 -17.77
C LEU A 980 9.57 -22.50 -17.95
N GLY A 981 9.90 -22.16 -19.19
CA GLY A 981 11.03 -21.28 -19.49
C GLY A 981 11.27 -21.11 -20.99
N PRO A 982 12.53 -20.95 -21.44
CA PRO A 982 13.78 -20.93 -20.65
C PRO A 982 14.00 -19.63 -19.85
N GLU A 983 13.32 -18.54 -20.22
CA GLU A 983 13.41 -17.23 -19.58
C GLU A 983 12.01 -16.73 -19.15
N GLY A 984 11.93 -15.56 -18.50
CA GLY A 984 10.66 -14.88 -18.21
C GLY A 984 10.12 -14.04 -19.38
N GLY A 985 8.84 -13.68 -19.33
CA GLY A 985 8.24 -12.74 -20.29
C GLY A 985 8.08 -13.31 -21.69
N GLU A 986 8.36 -12.51 -22.73
CA GLU A 986 8.14 -12.91 -24.13
C GLU A 986 8.92 -14.16 -24.56
N LYS A 987 10.10 -14.38 -23.94
CA LYS A 987 10.98 -15.53 -24.15
C LYS A 987 10.60 -16.76 -23.30
N GLY A 988 9.58 -16.63 -22.45
CA GLY A 988 9.02 -17.72 -21.64
C GLY A 988 7.76 -18.33 -22.24
N GLY A 989 7.04 -19.11 -21.44
CA GLY A 989 5.75 -19.71 -21.81
C GLY A 989 5.84 -21.05 -22.56
N TYR A 990 7.04 -21.64 -22.65
CA TYR A 990 7.28 -22.98 -23.19
C TYR A 990 7.45 -24.00 -22.07
N VAL A 991 6.96 -25.23 -22.28
CA VAL A 991 7.30 -26.35 -21.40
C VAL A 991 8.64 -26.92 -21.84
N ILE A 992 9.71 -26.54 -21.12
CA ILE A 992 11.07 -26.94 -21.48
C ILE A 992 11.46 -28.32 -20.94
N ALA A 993 10.78 -28.78 -19.87
CA ALA A 993 10.93 -30.13 -19.35
C ALA A 993 9.63 -30.62 -18.68
N SER A 994 9.38 -31.92 -18.78
CA SER A 994 8.30 -32.60 -18.08
C SER A 994 8.75 -34.03 -17.75
N CYS A 995 9.23 -34.23 -16.53
CA CYS A 995 9.88 -35.48 -16.11
C CYS A 995 9.94 -35.61 -14.57
N PRO A 996 10.28 -36.80 -14.05
CA PRO A 996 10.67 -36.97 -12.65
C PRO A 996 11.89 -36.11 -12.28
N PRO A 997 12.06 -35.71 -10.99
CA PRO A 997 13.17 -34.85 -10.56
C PRO A 997 14.57 -35.38 -10.87
N ASP A 998 14.77 -36.69 -10.78
CA ASP A 998 16.05 -37.37 -11.04
C ASP A 998 16.46 -37.39 -12.52
N LYS A 999 15.57 -36.95 -13.42
CA LYS A 999 15.82 -36.88 -14.87
C LYS A 999 15.85 -35.46 -15.39
N LEU A 1000 15.73 -34.46 -14.51
CA LEU A 1000 15.75 -33.06 -14.89
C LEU A 1000 17.19 -32.63 -15.18
N HIS A 1001 17.49 -32.32 -16.43
CA HIS A 1001 18.82 -31.92 -16.87
C HIS A 1001 18.73 -30.82 -17.93
N GLY A 1002 19.76 -29.96 -18.00
CA GLY A 1002 19.87 -28.94 -19.05
C GLY A 1002 18.85 -27.79 -18.96
N THR A 1003 18.17 -27.64 -17.82
CA THR A 1003 17.22 -26.56 -17.55
C THR A 1003 17.74 -25.61 -16.46
N PRO A 1004 17.21 -24.37 -16.35
CA PRO A 1004 17.59 -23.44 -15.28
C PRO A 1004 17.44 -23.99 -13.85
N THR A 1005 16.45 -24.85 -13.60
CA THR A 1005 16.22 -25.43 -12.27
C THR A 1005 17.07 -26.69 -12.00
N ALA A 1006 17.52 -27.41 -13.05
CA ALA A 1006 18.27 -28.66 -12.91
C ALA A 1006 19.48 -28.60 -11.94
N PRO A 1007 20.40 -27.62 -12.01
CA PRO A 1007 21.61 -27.61 -11.17
C PRO A 1007 21.30 -27.59 -9.66
N TYR A 1008 20.21 -26.94 -9.28
CA TYR A 1008 19.80 -26.82 -7.87
C TYR A 1008 19.15 -28.11 -7.36
N ILE A 1009 18.46 -28.85 -8.22
CA ILE A 1009 17.88 -30.15 -7.89
C ILE A 1009 18.97 -31.22 -7.86
N GLU A 1010 19.85 -31.26 -8.85
CA GLU A 1010 21.00 -32.17 -8.93
C GLU A 1010 21.83 -32.09 -7.64
N LYS A 1011 22.21 -30.88 -7.20
CA LYS A 1011 22.97 -30.67 -5.96
C LYS A 1011 22.29 -31.30 -4.72
N ILE A 1012 20.96 -31.24 -4.63
CA ILE A 1012 20.20 -31.81 -3.50
C ILE A 1012 20.08 -33.34 -3.59
N LEU A 1013 20.06 -33.90 -4.81
CA LEU A 1013 19.95 -35.33 -5.06
C LEU A 1013 21.31 -36.05 -4.98
N GLU A 1014 22.39 -35.39 -5.40
CA GLU A 1014 23.77 -35.88 -5.43
C GLU A 1014 24.50 -35.78 -4.10
N ALA A 1015 23.96 -35.02 -3.14
CA ALA A 1015 24.47 -34.87 -1.80
C ALA A 1015 24.54 -36.20 -1.01
N SER A 1016 25.58 -36.98 -1.28
CA SER A 1016 26.09 -38.15 -0.54
C SER A 1016 27.41 -38.59 -1.19
N ASN A 1017 28.53 -38.01 -0.73
CA ASN A 1017 29.81 -38.71 -0.64
C ASN A 1017 30.58 -38.22 0.58
#